data_AF-A0A7C8F0N1-F1
#
_entry.id   AF-A0A7C8F0N1-F1
#
_cell.length_a   1.000
_cell.length_b   1.000
_cell.length_c   1.000
_cell.angle_alpha   90.00
_cell.angle_beta   90.00
_cell.angle_gamma   90.00
#
_symmetry.space_group_name_H-M   'P 1'
#
loop_
_entity.id
_entity.type
_entity.pdbx_description
1 polymer ?
#
loop_
_entity_poly.entity_id
_entity_poly.type
_entity_poly.pdbx_seq_one_letter_code
_entity_poly.pdbx_strand_id
1 'polypeptide(L)'
;MKRLLSKYRNIILAVFGLALIAANTNAATQYFLPGIDLQTYGTLSAAATAIGSTPTRLQISTAVPLGASVTIPSTLQLDIVEGGSIALGGYTLTINSPFAPVSYKVFSGKGTVVFGGPGTKIRPQMWGFAPNASDSTTQTANAAALQACINASRVSPGSEVELPSGKYYYNTGIVVSGTLPLRVKGTVGVYSLVLDPGVDGTTLIYMGSGPAWTFNTSRDVHLSNFRLKGPGQTVSGSVGLAWTMSSGSFRDNIAISGFQTADYLGYAGNGNGSENRWDYCSYANVYDGIYLSKTQNYTNLMINCQIVASHACIRANYSCDYTVIGGGYAIANTMIGSGLYAATVTNVNASSRQLTLSTTANMTSGMQMVVEYNGYRIDKYGPKYNSALAQVSNVNSSTNTITCDSVSAGIQLGANVIVGNFPYIFSGCNFSVRGCHLEQGLGSDGHFYTPMLIYSNSYGGGSVKMENCQINYSLADSTPWNKLVPLIYVAGPTSSQNITLDFGESNVSFPYPKLDIGSYTGARIHDITWTNEPIAIYHGSGYYPTSLITERVSYQAPWGESTADTRNSYRRITDPIKSMAALEAPSALYPISGFSSPTDGNMDDFVLSRGSGSNAFLGWKQTNETSGGGYYRSESITSTATVSANSQAVAVTKPYEFWTYEFITIAGAGSSGKPLTVRIEGIDGDAKVLYISGHASTAVSGAVISRVTPAYKKMGRQGDFGIATPSSGTWATGDIVWNTSPTAGGYAGWICTSGGTPGTWKGFGLIQTP
;
A
#
# COMPACT_ATOMS: atom_id res chain seq x y z
N MET A 1 11.30 -31.60 -43.60
CA MET A 1 12.24 -30.70 -42.88
C MET A 1 13.21 -31.42 -41.95
N LYS A 2 12.77 -32.21 -40.96
CA LYS A 2 13.68 -32.94 -40.04
C LYS A 2 14.67 -33.90 -40.73
N ARG A 3 14.27 -34.56 -41.83
CA ARG A 3 15.17 -35.40 -42.65
C ARG A 3 16.23 -34.61 -43.43
N LEU A 4 15.91 -33.39 -43.92
CA LEU A 4 16.88 -32.49 -44.56
C LEU A 4 17.92 -32.00 -43.55
N LEU A 5 17.50 -31.60 -42.35
CA LEU A 5 18.41 -31.13 -41.29
C LEU A 5 19.42 -32.20 -40.84
N SER A 6 19.07 -33.49 -40.90
CA SER A 6 20.02 -34.57 -40.58
C SER A 6 21.06 -34.80 -41.69
N LYS A 7 20.66 -34.65 -42.96
CA LYS A 7 21.52 -34.93 -44.12
C LYS A 7 22.58 -33.84 -44.33
N TYR A 8 22.29 -32.61 -43.91
CA TYR A 8 23.21 -31.47 -43.98
C TYR A 8 23.86 -31.12 -42.64
N ARG A 9 23.66 -31.93 -41.59
CA ARG A 9 24.17 -31.64 -40.23
C ARG A 9 25.67 -31.36 -40.22
N ASN A 10 26.47 -32.13 -40.95
CA ASN A 10 27.92 -31.97 -41.01
C ASN A 10 28.37 -30.76 -41.85
N ILE A 11 27.58 -30.36 -42.86
CA ILE A 11 27.84 -29.17 -43.69
C ILE A 11 27.44 -27.90 -42.93
N ILE A 12 26.32 -27.93 -42.20
CA ILE A 12 25.88 -26.84 -41.32
C ILE A 12 26.88 -26.67 -40.16
N LEU A 13 27.37 -27.76 -39.54
CA LEU A 13 28.43 -27.70 -38.53
C LEU A 13 29.77 -27.22 -39.10
N ALA A 14 30.11 -27.52 -40.34
CA ALA A 14 31.33 -27.01 -40.96
C ALA A 14 31.22 -25.52 -41.28
N VAL A 15 30.11 -25.05 -41.86
CA VAL A 15 29.90 -23.64 -42.23
C VAL A 15 29.72 -22.75 -40.99
N PHE A 16 28.94 -23.17 -40.00
CA PHE A 16 28.82 -22.45 -38.73
C PHE A 16 30.04 -22.64 -37.83
N GLY A 17 30.71 -23.79 -37.87
CA GLY A 17 31.97 -24.03 -37.16
C GLY A 17 33.11 -23.17 -37.70
N LEU A 18 33.23 -23.01 -39.02
CA LEU A 18 34.20 -22.09 -39.66
C LEU A 18 33.86 -20.62 -39.38
N ALA A 19 32.58 -20.24 -39.36
CA ALA A 19 32.16 -18.88 -38.99
C ALA A 19 32.37 -18.59 -37.49
N LEU A 20 32.16 -19.57 -36.61
CA LEU A 20 32.39 -19.45 -35.17
C LEU A 20 33.89 -19.47 -34.84
N ILE A 21 34.69 -20.25 -35.58
CA ILE A 21 36.15 -20.22 -35.51
C ILE A 21 36.67 -18.90 -36.06
N ALA A 22 36.17 -18.38 -37.19
CA ALA A 22 36.58 -17.07 -37.73
C ALA A 22 36.20 -15.89 -36.80
N ALA A 23 35.05 -15.98 -36.11
CA ALA A 23 34.65 -15.01 -35.10
C ALA A 23 35.48 -15.10 -33.80
N ASN A 24 35.93 -16.31 -33.40
CA ASN A 24 36.78 -16.50 -32.22
C ASN A 24 38.28 -16.34 -32.50
N THR A 25 38.74 -16.51 -33.75
CA THR A 25 40.15 -16.28 -34.10
C THR A 25 40.50 -14.81 -33.98
N ASN A 26 39.60 -13.88 -34.30
CA ASN A 26 39.89 -12.44 -34.19
C ASN A 26 40.03 -11.94 -32.75
N ALA A 27 39.50 -12.67 -31.76
CA ALA A 27 39.66 -12.33 -30.34
C ALA A 27 40.89 -13.00 -29.70
N ALA A 28 41.29 -14.19 -30.17
CA ALA A 28 42.38 -14.97 -29.56
C ALA A 28 43.75 -14.82 -30.26
N THR A 29 43.82 -14.50 -31.55
CA THR A 29 45.11 -14.36 -32.27
C THR A 29 45.70 -12.95 -32.27
N GLN A 30 44.99 -11.93 -31.79
CA GLN A 30 45.55 -10.57 -31.61
C GLN A 30 46.49 -10.44 -30.40
N TYR A 31 46.65 -11.48 -29.58
CA TYR A 31 47.50 -11.45 -28.40
C TYR A 31 48.96 -11.92 -28.61
N PHE A 32 49.38 -12.24 -29.84
CA PHE A 32 50.68 -12.86 -30.14
C PHE A 32 51.61 -12.07 -31.09
N LEU A 33 51.42 -10.76 -31.27
CA LEU A 33 52.45 -9.93 -31.91
C LEU A 33 53.49 -9.52 -30.83
N PRO A 34 54.81 -9.67 -31.07
CA PRO A 34 55.81 -9.06 -30.19
C PRO A 34 55.55 -7.55 -30.13
N GLY A 35 55.32 -7.02 -28.93
CA GLY A 35 55.05 -5.58 -28.75
C GLY A 35 56.27 -4.75 -29.09
N ILE A 36 56.08 -3.66 -29.83
CA ILE A 36 57.13 -2.63 -30.01
C ILE A 36 57.07 -1.70 -28.80
N ASP A 37 58.20 -1.44 -28.14
CA ASP A 37 58.23 -0.51 -27.00
C ASP A 37 58.08 0.94 -27.51
N LEU A 38 57.20 1.70 -26.87
CA LEU A 38 56.98 3.13 -27.13
C LEU A 38 58.26 3.97 -27.08
N GLN A 39 59.26 3.57 -26.29
CA GLN A 39 60.56 4.25 -26.23
C GLN A 39 61.26 4.35 -27.60
N THR A 40 60.95 3.44 -28.54
CA THR A 40 61.45 3.47 -29.93
C THR A 40 61.02 4.74 -30.69
N TYR A 41 59.87 5.33 -30.31
CA TYR A 41 59.29 6.49 -30.97
C TYR A 41 59.36 7.77 -30.12
N GLY A 42 59.71 7.66 -28.84
CA GLY A 42 59.81 8.77 -27.89
C GLY A 42 58.46 9.33 -27.38
N THR A 43 57.45 9.47 -28.25
CA THR A 43 56.12 9.98 -27.87
C THR A 43 54.98 9.16 -28.48
N LEU A 44 53.82 9.18 -27.82
CA LEU A 44 52.63 8.49 -28.30
C LEU A 44 52.15 9.02 -29.66
N SER A 45 52.27 10.33 -29.89
CA SER A 45 51.95 10.97 -31.16
C SER A 45 52.86 10.48 -32.28
N ALA A 46 54.18 10.42 -32.03
CA ALA A 46 55.14 9.94 -33.02
C ALA A 46 54.91 8.47 -33.36
N ALA A 47 54.61 7.63 -32.36
CA ALA A 47 54.27 6.22 -32.58
C ALA A 47 53.00 6.07 -33.45
N ALA A 48 51.93 6.80 -33.13
CA ALA A 48 50.69 6.75 -33.89
C ALA A 48 50.87 7.17 -35.35
N THR A 49 51.67 8.22 -35.61
CA THR A 49 51.98 8.68 -36.98
C THR A 49 52.89 7.69 -37.73
N ALA A 50 53.94 7.18 -37.07
CA ALA A 50 54.92 6.31 -37.72
C ALA A 50 54.38 4.92 -38.03
N ILE A 51 53.55 4.35 -37.16
CA ILE A 51 52.93 3.03 -37.37
C ILE A 51 51.78 3.12 -38.39
N GLY A 52 51.02 4.21 -38.35
CA GLY A 52 49.90 4.44 -39.27
C GLY A 52 48.85 3.33 -39.19
N SER A 53 48.55 2.71 -40.33
CA SER A 53 47.53 1.67 -40.48
C SER A 53 48.04 0.24 -40.24
N THR A 54 49.34 0.04 -39.95
CA THR A 54 49.90 -1.30 -39.75
C THR A 54 49.42 -1.88 -38.41
N PRO A 55 48.73 -3.04 -38.38
CA PRO A 55 48.31 -3.69 -37.14
C PRO A 55 49.50 -3.97 -36.21
N THR A 56 49.55 -3.27 -35.08
CA THR A 56 50.71 -3.26 -34.19
C THR A 56 50.28 -3.23 -32.74
N ARG A 57 51.00 -3.95 -31.88
CA ARG A 57 50.92 -3.80 -30.42
C ARG A 57 52.03 -2.87 -29.95
N LEU A 58 51.66 -1.81 -29.24
CA LEU A 58 52.57 -0.82 -28.68
C LEU A 58 52.63 -0.97 -27.17
N GLN A 59 53.78 -1.38 -26.66
CA GLN A 59 54.01 -1.60 -25.25
C GLN A 59 54.43 -0.31 -24.54
N ILE A 60 53.80 -0.02 -23.41
CA ILE A 60 54.11 1.12 -22.55
C ILE A 60 54.52 0.59 -21.17
N SER A 61 55.82 0.61 -20.90
CA SER A 61 56.45 0.07 -19.69
C SER A 61 56.78 1.10 -18.62
N THR A 62 56.74 2.38 -18.97
CA THR A 62 57.08 3.52 -18.10
C THR A 62 56.06 4.64 -18.27
N ALA A 63 56.03 5.60 -17.33
CA ALA A 63 55.12 6.74 -17.42
C ALA A 63 55.50 7.67 -18.58
N VAL A 64 54.54 8.00 -19.46
CA VAL A 64 54.74 8.87 -20.62
C VAL A 64 53.74 10.04 -20.61
N PRO A 65 54.19 11.29 -20.76
CA PRO A 65 53.29 12.45 -20.85
C PRO A 65 52.68 12.60 -22.25
N LEU A 66 51.44 13.06 -22.30
CA LEU A 66 50.86 13.65 -23.52
C LEU A 66 51.26 15.12 -23.63
N GLY A 67 51.83 15.50 -24.77
CA GLY A 67 52.10 16.90 -25.14
C GLY A 67 51.03 17.52 -26.06
N ALA A 68 50.09 16.72 -26.55
CA ALA A 68 48.96 17.13 -27.40
C ALA A 68 47.85 16.07 -27.32
N SER A 69 46.66 16.39 -27.81
CA SER A 69 45.60 15.39 -27.99
C SER A 69 45.99 14.39 -29.08
N VAL A 70 45.76 13.10 -28.84
CA VAL A 70 46.19 12.00 -29.73
C VAL A 70 45.04 11.05 -29.98
N THR A 71 44.89 10.62 -31.23
CA THR A 71 43.98 9.55 -31.62
C THR A 71 44.77 8.31 -32.01
N ILE A 72 44.55 7.23 -31.26
CA ILE A 72 45.08 5.90 -31.53
C ILE A 72 44.14 5.20 -32.51
N PRO A 73 44.62 4.79 -33.70
CA PRO A 73 43.78 4.12 -34.69
C PRO A 73 43.37 2.71 -34.22
N SER A 74 42.33 2.15 -34.82
CA SER A 74 41.84 0.79 -34.49
C SER A 74 42.87 -0.32 -34.77
N THR A 75 43.89 -0.02 -35.57
CA THR A 75 45.01 -0.89 -35.92
C THR A 75 46.13 -0.90 -34.86
N LEU A 76 46.17 0.06 -33.94
CA LEU A 76 47.24 0.20 -32.94
C LEU A 76 46.73 -0.19 -31.55
N GLN A 77 47.04 -1.40 -31.10
CA GLN A 77 46.68 -1.87 -29.77
C GLN A 77 47.66 -1.31 -28.72
N LEU A 78 47.14 -0.62 -27.71
CA LEU A 78 47.95 -0.20 -26.56
C LEU A 78 48.04 -1.35 -25.54
N ASP A 79 49.25 -1.70 -25.15
CA ASP A 79 49.55 -2.68 -24.10
C ASP A 79 50.34 -1.98 -22.98
N ILE A 80 49.62 -1.49 -21.97
CA ILE A 80 50.21 -0.77 -20.85
C ILE A 80 50.50 -1.79 -19.75
N VAL A 81 51.77 -2.16 -19.59
CA VAL A 81 52.19 -3.12 -18.56
C VAL A 81 52.22 -2.44 -17.19
N GLU A 82 52.14 -3.23 -16.11
CA GLU A 82 52.15 -2.71 -14.75
C GLU A 82 53.41 -1.86 -14.49
N GLY A 83 53.23 -0.62 -14.03
CA GLY A 83 54.28 0.40 -13.93
C GLY A 83 54.30 1.42 -15.07
N GLY A 84 53.76 1.08 -16.24
CA GLY A 84 53.49 1.99 -17.35
C GLY A 84 52.25 2.85 -17.11
N SER A 85 52.26 4.10 -17.57
CA SER A 85 51.07 4.97 -17.53
C SER A 85 51.14 6.10 -18.54
N ILE A 86 49.99 6.70 -18.84
CA ILE A 86 49.87 7.88 -19.69
C ILE A 86 49.42 9.07 -18.83
N ALA A 87 50.27 10.09 -18.73
CA ALA A 87 49.94 11.35 -18.07
C ALA A 87 49.25 12.28 -19.07
N LEU A 88 47.93 12.41 -18.94
CA LEU A 88 47.07 13.11 -19.89
C LEU A 88 47.26 14.63 -19.89
N GLY A 89 47.80 15.21 -18.81
CA GLY A 89 47.89 16.67 -18.66
C GLY A 89 46.50 17.31 -18.71
N GLY A 90 46.22 18.04 -19.80
CA GLY A 90 44.89 18.57 -20.14
C GLY A 90 44.40 18.15 -21.54
N TYR A 91 45.00 17.12 -22.13
CA TYR A 91 44.76 16.67 -23.50
C TYR A 91 43.75 15.52 -23.57
N THR A 92 43.22 15.28 -24.78
CA THR A 92 42.32 14.14 -25.05
C THR A 92 43.07 12.99 -25.69
N LEU A 93 42.96 11.79 -25.11
CA LEU A 93 43.41 10.54 -25.69
C LEU A 93 42.22 9.74 -26.22
N THR A 94 42.13 9.59 -27.54
CA THR A 94 41.09 8.76 -28.18
C THR A 94 41.68 7.41 -28.55
N ILE A 95 41.11 6.31 -28.06
CA ILE A 95 41.56 4.94 -28.30
C ILE A 95 40.49 4.21 -29.12
N ASN A 96 40.74 4.02 -30.42
CA ASN A 96 39.82 3.31 -31.31
C ASN A 96 40.11 1.81 -31.40
N SER A 97 41.24 1.35 -30.84
CA SER A 97 41.59 -0.07 -30.77
C SER A 97 40.94 -0.75 -29.56
N PRO A 98 40.78 -2.10 -29.60
CA PRO A 98 40.39 -2.85 -28.41
C PRO A 98 41.37 -2.59 -27.26
N PHE A 99 40.84 -2.22 -26.10
CA PHE A 99 41.61 -1.96 -24.89
C PHE A 99 41.15 -2.92 -23.79
N ALA A 100 42.07 -3.74 -23.28
CA ALA A 100 41.75 -4.70 -22.23
C ALA A 100 41.62 -3.99 -20.87
N PRO A 101 40.59 -4.30 -20.06
CA PRO A 101 40.48 -3.74 -18.72
C PRO A 101 41.61 -4.26 -17.83
N VAL A 102 42.37 -3.34 -17.23
CA VAL A 102 43.47 -3.65 -16.29
C VAL A 102 43.10 -3.23 -14.86
N SER A 103 43.76 -3.84 -13.86
CA SER A 103 43.48 -3.62 -12.43
C SER A 103 44.44 -2.64 -11.75
N TYR A 104 45.26 -1.92 -12.51
CA TYR A 104 46.22 -0.93 -12.03
C TYR A 104 46.09 0.39 -12.78
N LYS A 105 46.67 1.46 -12.23
CA LYS A 105 46.59 2.81 -12.76
C LYS A 105 47.38 2.94 -14.06
N VAL A 106 46.69 3.30 -15.14
CA VAL A 106 47.29 3.52 -16.47
C VAL A 106 47.05 4.93 -17.01
N PHE A 107 46.15 5.69 -16.40
CA PHE A 107 45.86 7.08 -16.74
C PHE A 107 46.05 7.99 -15.53
N SER A 108 46.59 9.18 -15.78
CA SER A 108 46.75 10.23 -14.77
C SER A 108 46.62 11.62 -15.39
N GLY A 109 46.48 12.66 -14.57
CA GLY A 109 46.25 14.03 -15.04
C GLY A 109 44.77 14.39 -15.21
N LYS A 110 44.50 15.61 -15.69
CA LYS A 110 43.15 16.19 -15.82
C LYS A 110 42.54 16.05 -17.21
N GLY A 111 43.26 15.44 -18.16
CA GLY A 111 42.80 15.22 -19.52
C GLY A 111 41.70 14.15 -19.63
N THR A 112 41.22 13.94 -20.85
CA THR A 112 40.08 13.06 -21.13
C THR A 112 40.54 11.81 -21.87
N VAL A 113 39.98 10.64 -21.54
CA VAL A 113 40.15 9.42 -22.32
C VAL A 113 38.83 9.11 -23.01
N VAL A 114 38.89 8.78 -24.29
CA VAL A 114 37.74 8.42 -25.12
C VAL A 114 37.99 7.03 -25.70
N PHE A 115 37.15 6.06 -25.37
CA PHE A 115 37.19 4.75 -26.03
C PHE A 115 36.25 4.77 -27.22
N GLY A 116 36.79 4.63 -28.44
CA GLY A 116 36.01 4.69 -29.68
C GLY A 116 35.40 3.34 -30.10
N GLY A 117 35.83 2.22 -29.48
CA GLY A 117 35.27 0.90 -29.75
C GLY A 117 33.93 0.66 -29.02
N PRO A 118 32.93 0.02 -29.66
CA PRO A 118 31.70 -0.37 -28.99
C PRO A 118 31.95 -1.47 -27.95
N GLY A 119 31.25 -1.43 -26.81
CA GLY A 119 31.26 -2.53 -25.83
C GLY A 119 32.52 -2.62 -24.96
N THR A 120 33.32 -1.56 -24.85
CA THR A 120 34.56 -1.59 -24.05
C THR A 120 34.23 -1.68 -22.56
N LYS A 121 34.86 -2.63 -21.87
CA LYS A 121 34.84 -2.76 -20.41
C LYS A 121 35.92 -1.86 -19.82
N ILE A 122 35.54 -0.99 -18.90
CA ILE A 122 36.43 0.05 -18.35
C ILE A 122 36.40 -0.05 -16.82
N ARG A 123 37.55 0.07 -16.16
CA ARG A 123 37.66 -0.03 -14.70
C ARG A 123 38.14 1.28 -14.08
N PRO A 124 37.56 1.74 -12.96
CA PRO A 124 38.08 2.92 -12.25
C PRO A 124 39.53 2.78 -11.77
N GLN A 125 40.02 1.54 -11.57
CA GLN A 125 41.42 1.26 -11.21
C GLN A 125 42.41 1.84 -12.22
N MET A 126 41.99 1.97 -13.49
CA MET A 126 42.79 2.59 -14.55
C MET A 126 43.12 4.06 -14.27
N TRP A 127 42.37 4.75 -13.40
CA TRP A 127 42.66 6.11 -12.92
C TRP A 127 43.16 6.17 -11.46
N GLY A 128 43.44 5.02 -10.84
CA GLY A 128 43.95 4.94 -9.47
C GLY A 128 42.88 4.78 -8.40
N PHE A 129 41.72 4.22 -8.73
CA PHE A 129 40.71 3.84 -7.74
C PHE A 129 41.21 2.71 -6.84
N ALA A 130 41.39 2.99 -5.56
CA ALA A 130 42.08 2.12 -4.59
C ALA A 130 41.18 1.70 -3.42
N PRO A 131 41.24 0.42 -2.98
CA PRO A 131 40.40 -0.10 -1.90
C PRO A 131 40.92 0.29 -0.50
N ASN A 132 40.06 0.15 0.51
CA ASN A 132 40.37 0.10 1.95
C ASN A 132 41.09 1.32 2.57
N ALA A 133 41.17 2.45 1.87
CA ALA A 133 41.76 3.67 2.38
C ALA A 133 40.68 4.69 2.77
N SER A 134 40.53 4.94 4.07
CA SER A 134 39.55 5.87 4.64
C SER A 134 40.12 7.28 4.89
N ASP A 135 41.34 7.58 4.45
CA ASP A 135 41.90 8.94 4.55
C ASP A 135 41.30 9.90 3.51
N SER A 136 41.26 11.19 3.83
CA SER A 136 40.63 12.21 2.97
C SER A 136 41.27 12.35 1.59
N THR A 137 42.59 12.16 1.48
CA THR A 137 43.32 12.30 0.22
C THR A 137 42.93 11.18 -0.74
N THR A 138 42.91 9.94 -0.27
CA THR A 138 42.50 8.79 -1.07
C THR A 138 41.02 8.85 -1.42
N GLN A 139 40.16 9.31 -0.50
CA GLN A 139 38.73 9.51 -0.80
C GLN A 139 38.50 10.49 -1.96
N THR A 140 39.22 11.62 -1.98
CA THR A 140 39.12 12.59 -3.06
C THR A 140 39.71 12.06 -4.36
N ALA A 141 40.83 11.34 -4.29
CA ALA A 141 41.42 10.68 -5.46
C ALA A 141 40.50 9.59 -6.05
N ASN A 142 39.84 8.80 -5.21
CA ASN A 142 38.87 7.79 -5.61
C ASN A 142 37.64 8.40 -6.29
N ALA A 143 37.13 9.52 -5.76
CA ALA A 143 36.03 10.24 -6.41
C ALA A 143 36.44 10.72 -7.81
N ALA A 144 37.64 11.29 -7.96
CA ALA A 144 38.16 11.73 -9.25
C ALA A 144 38.37 10.57 -10.23
N ALA A 145 38.91 9.44 -9.76
CA ALA A 145 39.14 8.25 -10.56
C ALA A 145 37.82 7.64 -11.07
N LEU A 146 36.82 7.51 -10.20
CA LEU A 146 35.50 7.02 -10.56
C LEU A 146 34.79 7.96 -11.56
N GLN A 147 34.86 9.28 -11.32
CA GLN A 147 34.30 10.28 -12.22
C GLN A 147 34.96 10.23 -13.62
N ALA A 148 36.29 10.11 -13.68
CA ALA A 148 37.02 10.02 -14.95
C ALA A 148 36.64 8.75 -15.73
N CYS A 149 36.50 7.62 -15.03
CA CYS A 149 36.05 6.36 -15.62
C CYS A 149 34.65 6.46 -16.22
N ILE A 150 33.70 7.05 -15.50
CA ILE A 150 32.33 7.26 -15.97
C ILE A 150 32.30 8.23 -17.16
N ASN A 151 33.09 9.29 -17.14
CA ASN A 151 33.18 10.21 -18.28
C ASN A 151 33.72 9.48 -19.52
N ALA A 152 34.72 8.63 -19.36
CA ALA A 152 35.32 7.84 -20.44
C ALA A 152 34.40 6.75 -21.01
N SER A 153 33.43 6.24 -20.22
CA SER A 153 32.46 5.26 -20.70
C SER A 153 31.32 5.90 -21.50
N ARG A 154 31.06 7.19 -21.30
CA ARG A 154 29.89 7.90 -21.84
C ARG A 154 30.15 8.63 -23.15
N VAL A 155 31.11 8.16 -23.94
CA VAL A 155 31.44 8.70 -25.26
C VAL A 155 31.22 7.69 -26.39
N SER A 156 31.14 6.39 -26.07
CA SER A 156 30.85 5.31 -27.02
C SER A 156 29.68 4.46 -26.53
N PRO A 157 28.61 4.30 -27.36
CA PRO A 157 27.47 3.47 -27.01
C PRO A 157 27.87 2.04 -26.61
N GLY A 158 27.34 1.57 -25.47
CA GLY A 158 27.49 0.18 -25.02
C GLY A 158 28.72 -0.10 -24.16
N SER A 159 29.57 0.89 -23.85
CA SER A 159 30.66 0.72 -22.87
C SER A 159 30.11 0.45 -21.46
N GLU A 160 30.80 -0.39 -20.69
CA GLU A 160 30.41 -0.80 -19.33
C GLU A 160 31.52 -0.48 -18.33
N VAL A 161 31.16 0.21 -17.25
CA VAL A 161 32.06 0.44 -16.11
C VAL A 161 32.00 -0.77 -15.19
N GLU A 162 33.10 -1.52 -15.09
CA GLU A 162 33.26 -2.62 -14.15
C GLU A 162 33.85 -2.10 -12.83
N LEU A 163 33.06 -2.15 -11.77
CA LEU A 163 33.55 -1.85 -10.44
C LEU A 163 34.25 -3.09 -9.84
N PRO A 164 35.49 -2.96 -9.38
CA PRO A 164 36.20 -4.07 -8.74
C PRO A 164 35.54 -4.48 -7.41
N SER A 165 35.84 -5.70 -6.97
CA SER A 165 35.47 -6.14 -5.61
C SER A 165 36.27 -5.36 -4.56
N GLY A 166 35.73 -5.24 -3.36
CA GLY A 166 36.36 -4.53 -2.25
C GLY A 166 35.57 -3.32 -1.77
N LYS A 167 36.10 -2.67 -0.74
CA LYS A 167 35.51 -1.48 -0.11
C LYS A 167 36.25 -0.24 -0.61
N TYR A 168 35.53 0.73 -1.17
CA TYR A 168 36.11 1.94 -1.76
C TYR A 168 35.47 3.18 -1.14
N TYR A 169 36.28 4.00 -0.49
CA TYR A 169 35.83 5.24 0.14
C TYR A 169 35.98 6.42 -0.81
N TYR A 170 35.02 7.33 -0.81
CA TYR A 170 35.04 8.57 -1.58
C TYR A 170 34.20 9.65 -0.90
N ASN A 171 34.54 10.93 -1.10
CA ASN A 171 33.91 12.06 -0.38
C ASN A 171 33.26 13.12 -1.28
N THR A 172 33.56 13.12 -2.57
CA THR A 172 32.94 14.01 -3.55
C THR A 172 31.87 13.25 -4.33
N GLY A 173 30.70 13.85 -4.50
CA GLY A 173 29.60 13.25 -5.26
C GLY A 173 29.96 13.08 -6.74
N ILE A 174 29.50 11.98 -7.33
CA ILE A 174 29.66 11.66 -8.75
C ILE A 174 28.54 12.33 -9.54
N VAL A 175 28.87 13.02 -10.63
CA VAL A 175 27.89 13.70 -11.48
C VAL A 175 27.86 13.07 -12.85
N VAL A 176 26.67 12.65 -13.27
CA VAL A 176 26.39 12.06 -14.58
C VAL A 176 25.42 12.99 -15.30
N SER A 177 25.87 13.64 -16.37
CA SER A 177 25.07 14.67 -17.08
C SER A 177 24.84 14.34 -18.54
N GLY A 178 23.65 14.63 -19.07
CA GLY A 178 23.32 14.43 -20.48
C GLY A 178 22.75 13.04 -20.77
N THR A 179 22.37 12.80 -22.03
CA THR A 179 21.46 11.71 -22.41
C THR A 179 22.13 10.39 -22.82
N LEU A 180 23.47 10.33 -22.83
CA LEU A 180 24.17 9.11 -23.24
C LEU A 180 24.00 7.99 -22.20
N PRO A 181 23.68 6.75 -22.63
CA PRO A 181 23.50 5.61 -21.74
C PRO A 181 24.72 5.38 -20.84
N LEU A 182 24.46 4.85 -19.65
CA LEU A 182 25.51 4.48 -18.71
C LEU A 182 25.24 3.09 -18.18
N ARG A 183 26.24 2.20 -18.22
CA ARG A 183 26.19 0.90 -17.58
C ARG A 183 27.29 0.82 -16.53
N VAL A 184 26.91 0.59 -15.28
CA VAL A 184 27.83 0.38 -14.17
C VAL A 184 27.49 -0.95 -13.52
N LYS A 185 28.48 -1.82 -13.42
CA LYS A 185 28.32 -3.17 -12.91
C LYS A 185 29.39 -3.49 -11.89
N GLY A 186 29.00 -3.87 -10.68
CA GLY A 186 29.91 -4.44 -9.70
C GLY A 186 30.06 -5.95 -9.82
N THR A 187 30.90 -6.50 -8.96
CA THR A 187 31.37 -7.89 -9.06
C THR A 187 30.45 -8.92 -8.42
N VAL A 188 29.58 -8.54 -7.48
CA VAL A 188 28.68 -9.48 -6.79
C VAL A 188 27.35 -8.82 -6.47
N GLY A 189 26.28 -9.55 -6.78
CA GLY A 189 24.90 -9.21 -6.47
C GLY A 189 24.58 -9.32 -4.98
N VAL A 190 24.03 -8.27 -4.40
CA VAL A 190 23.75 -8.20 -2.97
C VAL A 190 22.25 -8.11 -2.76
N TYR A 191 21.62 -9.28 -2.72
CA TYR A 191 20.21 -9.41 -2.34
C TYR A 191 20.01 -9.48 -0.81
N SER A 192 21.07 -9.32 -0.01
CA SER A 192 21.00 -9.43 1.45
C SER A 192 21.53 -8.17 2.16
N LEU A 193 20.70 -7.66 3.06
CA LEU A 193 20.95 -6.53 3.96
C LEU A 193 21.87 -6.86 5.13
N VAL A 194 22.25 -8.13 5.25
CA VAL A 194 23.19 -8.56 6.29
C VAL A 194 24.53 -7.87 6.02
N LEU A 195 24.85 -6.91 6.89
CA LEU A 195 26.14 -6.27 7.03
C LEU A 195 27.15 -7.30 7.53
N ASP A 196 27.58 -8.23 6.67
CA ASP A 196 28.69 -9.10 7.04
C ASP A 196 30.01 -8.36 6.80
N PRO A 197 30.90 -8.25 7.81
CA PRO A 197 32.19 -7.58 7.68
C PRO A 197 33.14 -8.23 6.66
N GLY A 198 32.79 -9.40 6.10
CA GLY A 198 33.63 -10.20 5.20
C GLY A 198 33.07 -10.52 3.80
N VAL A 199 31.99 -9.88 3.31
CA VAL A 199 31.42 -10.31 2.01
C VAL A 199 32.25 -9.85 0.81
N ASP A 200 32.71 -10.82 0.01
CA ASP A 200 33.30 -10.66 -1.31
C ASP A 200 32.35 -9.90 -2.25
N GLY A 201 32.60 -8.62 -2.52
CA GLY A 201 31.79 -7.84 -3.46
C GLY A 201 32.15 -6.35 -3.51
N THR A 202 31.61 -5.65 -4.49
CA THR A 202 31.81 -4.19 -4.65
C THR A 202 31.01 -3.42 -3.60
N THR A 203 31.70 -2.64 -2.77
CA THR A 203 31.09 -1.73 -1.79
C THR A 203 31.67 -0.33 -1.95
N LEU A 204 30.83 0.63 -2.32
CA LEU A 204 31.15 2.05 -2.40
C LEU A 204 30.70 2.73 -1.10
N ILE A 205 31.61 3.44 -0.43
CA ILE A 205 31.36 4.11 0.85
C ILE A 205 31.54 5.63 0.65
N TYR A 206 30.42 6.33 0.64
CA TYR A 206 30.37 7.78 0.48
C TYR A 206 30.43 8.47 1.85
N MET A 207 31.36 9.40 2.00
CA MET A 207 31.65 10.11 3.25
C MET A 207 31.23 11.59 3.22
N GLY A 208 30.69 12.07 2.09
CA GLY A 208 30.24 13.47 1.94
C GLY A 208 28.83 13.70 2.49
N SER A 209 28.39 14.96 2.54
CA SER A 209 27.09 15.36 3.12
C SER A 209 25.98 15.61 2.07
N GLY A 210 26.26 15.43 0.78
CA GLY A 210 25.30 15.66 -0.31
C GLY A 210 24.89 14.38 -1.05
N PRO A 211 24.47 14.49 -2.31
CA PRO A 211 24.23 13.33 -3.15
C PRO A 211 25.53 12.58 -3.46
N ALA A 212 25.56 11.28 -3.22
CA ALA A 212 26.67 10.42 -3.60
C ALA A 212 26.79 10.32 -5.13
N TRP A 213 25.65 10.15 -5.82
CA TRP A 213 25.54 10.16 -7.28
C TRP A 213 24.39 11.06 -7.72
N THR A 214 24.65 11.95 -8.66
CA THR A 214 23.66 12.85 -9.27
C THR A 214 23.55 12.56 -10.76
N PHE A 215 22.35 12.24 -11.21
CA PHE A 215 21.99 12.01 -12.59
C PHE A 215 21.18 13.18 -13.11
N ASN A 216 21.78 13.99 -13.97
CA ASN A 216 21.17 15.15 -14.61
C ASN A 216 20.84 14.80 -16.05
N THR A 217 19.57 14.90 -16.43
CA THR A 217 19.08 14.64 -17.79
C THR A 217 19.51 13.29 -18.39
N SER A 218 19.79 12.32 -17.52
CA SER A 218 20.31 11.01 -17.89
C SER A 218 19.18 10.08 -18.32
N ARG A 219 19.45 9.26 -19.34
CA ARG A 219 18.52 8.25 -19.85
C ARG A 219 19.26 6.93 -19.99
N ASP A 220 18.53 5.83 -19.85
CA ASP A 220 19.06 4.48 -20.01
C ASP A 220 20.28 4.19 -19.11
N VAL A 221 20.20 4.63 -17.85
CA VAL A 221 21.22 4.32 -16.84
C VAL A 221 20.92 2.96 -16.25
N HIS A 222 21.83 2.02 -16.38
CA HIS A 222 21.77 0.70 -15.75
C HIS A 222 22.86 0.59 -14.69
N LEU A 223 22.44 0.49 -13.44
CA LEU A 223 23.32 0.24 -12.30
C LEU A 223 23.05 -1.18 -11.80
N SER A 224 24.09 -1.98 -11.56
CA SER A 224 23.89 -3.33 -11.02
C SER A 224 25.01 -3.88 -10.15
N ASN A 225 24.65 -4.80 -9.23
CA ASN A 225 25.59 -5.66 -8.49
C ASN A 225 26.64 -4.94 -7.62
N PHE A 226 26.24 -3.88 -6.91
CA PHE A 226 27.11 -3.22 -5.93
C PHE A 226 26.32 -2.69 -4.72
N ARG A 227 27.06 -2.43 -3.63
CA ARG A 227 26.54 -1.74 -2.45
C ARG A 227 26.96 -0.28 -2.45
N LEU A 228 26.06 0.60 -2.03
CA LEU A 228 26.32 2.01 -1.76
C LEU A 228 25.99 2.32 -0.30
N LYS A 229 26.99 2.74 0.47
CA LYS A 229 26.84 3.11 1.88
C LYS A 229 27.10 4.59 2.05
N GLY A 230 26.23 5.28 2.78
CA GLY A 230 26.31 6.71 3.03
C GLY A 230 26.87 7.05 4.41
N PRO A 231 26.93 8.36 4.72
CA PRO A 231 27.52 8.90 5.95
C PRO A 231 26.65 8.67 7.20
N GLY A 232 25.40 8.25 7.04
CA GLY A 232 24.42 8.03 8.11
C GLY A 232 23.04 8.59 7.73
N GLN A 233 21.98 7.91 8.17
CA GLN A 233 20.58 8.28 7.85
C GLN A 233 20.13 9.63 8.41
N THR A 234 20.80 10.12 9.45
CA THR A 234 20.50 11.41 10.11
C THR A 234 21.21 12.59 9.45
N VAL A 235 22.10 12.34 8.47
CA VAL A 235 22.83 13.39 7.77
C VAL A 235 21.91 14.07 6.76
N SER A 236 21.42 15.25 7.13
CA SER A 236 20.53 16.04 6.28
C SER A 236 21.16 16.35 4.91
N GLY A 237 20.37 16.15 3.85
CA GLY A 237 20.79 16.34 2.45
C GLY A 237 21.55 15.15 1.85
N SER A 238 21.86 14.10 2.63
CA SER A 238 22.55 12.93 2.11
C SER A 238 21.62 12.06 1.25
N VAL A 239 21.96 11.92 -0.03
CA VAL A 239 21.18 11.12 -0.99
C VAL A 239 22.08 10.08 -1.62
N GLY A 240 21.64 8.82 -1.71
CA GLY A 240 22.39 7.78 -2.42
C GLY A 240 22.43 8.06 -3.92
N LEU A 241 21.27 7.96 -4.56
CA LEU A 241 21.09 8.25 -5.99
C LEU A 241 20.10 9.40 -6.14
N ALA A 242 20.55 10.53 -6.69
CA ALA A 242 19.74 11.71 -6.95
C ALA A 242 19.46 11.84 -8.46
N TRP A 243 18.19 11.95 -8.84
CA TRP A 243 17.77 11.99 -10.24
C TRP A 243 17.04 13.29 -10.53
N THR A 244 17.60 14.04 -11.48
CA THR A 244 17.11 15.33 -11.94
C THR A 244 16.81 15.19 -13.43
N MET A 245 15.52 15.25 -13.79
CA MET A 245 15.04 15.09 -15.17
C MET A 245 15.52 13.83 -15.90
N SER A 246 15.57 12.70 -15.21
CA SER A 246 16.15 11.45 -15.74
C SER A 246 15.11 10.34 -15.80
N SER A 247 15.08 9.54 -16.87
CA SER A 247 14.06 8.52 -17.14
C SER A 247 14.65 7.21 -17.66
N GLY A 248 13.85 6.14 -17.72
CA GLY A 248 14.25 4.88 -18.35
C GLY A 248 15.43 4.19 -17.65
N SER A 249 15.61 4.42 -16.35
CA SER A 249 16.80 3.95 -15.62
C SER A 249 16.50 2.71 -14.78
N PHE A 250 17.45 1.78 -14.76
CA PHE A 250 17.31 0.44 -14.20
C PHE A 250 18.31 0.22 -13.06
N ARG A 251 17.82 -0.23 -11.92
CA ARG A 251 18.63 -0.69 -10.80
C ARG A 251 18.39 -2.19 -10.67
N ASP A 252 19.46 -2.97 -10.73
CA ASP A 252 19.39 -4.42 -10.63
C ASP A 252 20.34 -4.90 -9.54
N ASN A 253 19.79 -5.46 -8.47
CA ASN A 253 20.59 -6.09 -7.42
C ASN A 253 21.58 -5.12 -6.75
N ILE A 254 21.07 -3.95 -6.37
CA ILE A 254 21.82 -2.91 -5.66
C ILE A 254 21.35 -2.86 -4.20
N ALA A 255 22.31 -2.72 -3.28
CA ALA A 255 22.02 -2.42 -1.90
C ALA A 255 22.40 -0.97 -1.55
N ILE A 256 21.50 -0.18 -0.93
CA ILE A 256 21.78 1.19 -0.48
C ILE A 256 21.48 1.33 1.01
N SER A 257 22.38 1.94 1.78
CA SER A 257 22.17 2.15 3.22
C SER A 257 22.87 3.38 3.76
N GLY A 258 22.38 3.91 4.89
CA GLY A 258 23.06 5.00 5.61
C GLY A 258 22.96 6.36 4.90
N PHE A 259 21.84 6.64 4.26
CA PHE A 259 21.53 7.95 3.66
C PHE A 259 20.23 8.49 4.24
N GLN A 260 20.03 9.81 4.19
CA GLN A 260 18.69 10.35 4.41
C GLN A 260 17.75 9.79 3.36
N THR A 261 18.07 9.90 2.07
CA THR A 261 17.25 9.28 1.00
C THR A 261 18.09 8.30 0.18
N ALA A 262 17.66 7.06 0.02
CA ALA A 262 18.40 6.08 -0.79
C ALA A 262 18.33 6.41 -2.29
N ASP A 263 17.12 6.54 -2.85
CA ASP A 263 16.88 6.86 -4.27
C ASP A 263 15.84 8.00 -4.40
N TYR A 264 16.26 9.17 -4.89
CA TYR A 264 15.45 10.38 -4.97
C TYR A 264 15.19 10.78 -6.42
N LEU A 265 13.95 10.58 -6.90
CA LEU A 265 13.45 11.00 -8.19
C LEU A 265 12.80 12.40 -8.15
N GLY A 266 13.28 13.29 -9.02
CA GLY A 266 12.88 14.70 -9.06
C GLY A 266 13.69 15.59 -8.10
N TYR A 267 14.94 15.20 -7.81
CA TYR A 267 15.84 15.95 -6.94
C TYR A 267 16.03 17.40 -7.42
N ALA A 268 16.16 18.33 -6.47
CA ALA A 268 16.26 19.77 -6.69
C ALA A 268 15.07 20.40 -7.45
N GLY A 269 13.92 19.74 -7.48
CA GLY A 269 12.69 20.31 -8.02
C GLY A 269 12.60 20.34 -9.55
N ASN A 270 13.44 19.62 -10.28
CA ASN A 270 13.33 19.52 -11.74
C ASN A 270 12.85 18.12 -12.13
N GLY A 271 11.67 18.05 -12.74
CA GLY A 271 10.85 16.84 -12.88
C GLY A 271 11.21 15.87 -14.00
N ASN A 272 10.43 14.78 -14.03
CA ASN A 272 10.41 13.60 -14.92
C ASN A 272 11.36 12.46 -14.52
N GLY A 273 10.79 11.49 -13.82
CA GLY A 273 11.36 10.22 -13.36
C GLY A 273 10.47 9.05 -13.78
N SER A 274 10.00 9.07 -15.01
CA SER A 274 9.14 8.02 -15.56
C SER A 274 9.96 6.83 -16.06
N GLU A 275 9.30 5.67 -16.15
CA GLU A 275 9.85 4.43 -16.72
C GLU A 275 11.08 3.89 -15.96
N ASN A 276 11.15 4.12 -14.64
CA ASN A 276 12.22 3.53 -13.84
C ASN A 276 11.84 2.14 -13.37
N ARG A 277 12.85 1.30 -13.22
CA ARG A 277 12.67 -0.06 -12.74
C ARG A 277 13.72 -0.45 -11.70
N TRP A 278 13.27 -1.10 -10.64
CA TRP A 278 14.08 -1.65 -9.56
C TRP A 278 13.81 -3.14 -9.48
N ASP A 279 14.86 -3.93 -9.71
CA ASP A 279 14.81 -5.37 -9.60
C ASP A 279 15.78 -5.80 -8.52
N TYR A 280 15.30 -6.63 -7.58
CA TYR A 280 16.14 -7.22 -6.54
C TYR A 280 16.95 -6.22 -5.72
N CYS A 281 16.46 -4.98 -5.58
CA CYS A 281 17.16 -3.93 -4.86
C CYS A 281 16.86 -3.99 -3.36
N SER A 282 17.81 -3.52 -2.55
CA SER A 282 17.72 -3.63 -1.11
C SER A 282 18.13 -2.35 -0.37
N TYR A 283 17.21 -1.70 0.34
CA TYR A 283 17.45 -0.45 1.04
C TYR A 283 17.28 -0.62 2.55
N ALA A 284 18.24 -0.14 3.34
CA ALA A 284 18.14 -0.23 4.80
C ALA A 284 18.81 0.92 5.55
N ASN A 285 18.29 1.23 6.74
CA ASN A 285 18.81 2.30 7.60
C ASN A 285 18.88 3.62 6.82
N VAL A 286 17.72 4.03 6.31
CA VAL A 286 17.53 5.27 5.55
C VAL A 286 16.31 6.01 6.08
N TYR A 287 16.24 7.33 5.91
CA TYR A 287 15.01 8.06 6.22
C TYR A 287 13.94 7.71 5.17
N ASP A 288 14.17 8.06 3.91
CA ASP A 288 13.32 7.69 2.77
C ASP A 288 14.04 6.60 1.94
N GLY A 289 13.38 5.47 1.66
CA GLY A 289 13.86 4.46 0.73
C GLY A 289 13.86 4.98 -0.70
N ILE A 290 12.67 5.07 -1.30
CA ILE A 290 12.45 5.68 -2.61
C ILE A 290 11.60 6.93 -2.44
N TYR A 291 12.05 8.07 -2.96
CA TYR A 291 11.31 9.32 -2.92
C TYR A 291 10.96 9.84 -4.32
N LEU A 292 9.66 9.87 -4.62
CA LEU A 292 9.05 10.36 -5.86
C LEU A 292 8.43 11.76 -5.62
N SER A 293 9.17 12.81 -5.97
CA SER A 293 8.84 14.16 -5.50
C SER A 293 8.01 15.05 -6.42
N LYS A 294 7.66 14.67 -7.67
CA LYS A 294 6.95 15.55 -8.63
C LYS A 294 5.99 14.85 -9.60
N THR A 295 5.10 15.65 -10.21
CA THR A 295 3.90 15.35 -11.02
C THR A 295 4.10 14.59 -12.35
N GLN A 296 5.26 14.00 -12.63
CA GLN A 296 5.51 13.27 -13.88
C GLN A 296 6.40 12.04 -13.64
N ASN A 297 6.02 11.21 -12.67
CA ASN A 297 6.66 9.91 -12.43
C ASN A 297 5.65 8.82 -12.80
N TYR A 298 5.56 8.53 -14.08
CA TYR A 298 4.63 7.53 -14.61
C TYR A 298 5.35 6.22 -14.86
N THR A 299 4.66 5.10 -14.63
CA THR A 299 5.12 3.77 -15.02
C THR A 299 6.41 3.33 -14.33
N ASN A 300 6.46 3.45 -13.01
CA ASN A 300 7.57 2.94 -12.21
C ASN A 300 7.29 1.51 -11.76
N LEU A 301 8.27 0.60 -11.88
CA LEU A 301 8.10 -0.82 -11.56
C LEU A 301 9.16 -1.31 -10.58
N MET A 302 8.71 -1.93 -9.50
CA MET A 302 9.59 -2.53 -8.50
C MET A 302 9.27 -4.01 -8.39
N ILE A 303 10.29 -4.85 -8.53
CA ILE A 303 10.15 -6.31 -8.49
C ILE A 303 11.11 -6.86 -7.44
N ASN A 304 10.54 -7.62 -6.49
CA ASN A 304 11.30 -8.32 -5.44
C ASN A 304 12.28 -7.39 -4.73
N CYS A 305 11.89 -6.15 -4.45
CA CYS A 305 12.75 -5.24 -3.70
C CYS A 305 12.53 -5.41 -2.20
N GLN A 306 13.57 -5.11 -1.41
CA GLN A 306 13.49 -5.10 0.04
C GLN A 306 13.79 -3.69 0.55
N ILE A 307 12.87 -3.08 1.28
CA ILE A 307 13.14 -1.78 1.91
C ILE A 307 12.81 -1.94 3.38
N VAL A 308 13.84 -2.02 4.21
CA VAL A 308 13.68 -2.25 5.65
C VAL A 308 14.26 -1.10 6.45
N ALA A 309 13.89 -1.04 7.73
CA ALA A 309 14.43 -0.06 8.65
C ALA A 309 14.46 1.38 8.12
N SER A 310 13.34 1.78 7.52
CA SER A 310 13.15 3.13 6.95
C SER A 310 12.06 3.90 7.69
N HIS A 311 12.08 5.23 7.60
CA HIS A 311 10.92 6.05 7.99
C HIS A 311 9.82 5.93 6.95
N ALA A 312 10.18 6.06 5.67
CA ALA A 312 9.29 5.79 4.55
C ALA A 312 9.91 4.80 3.58
N CYS A 313 9.24 3.67 3.28
CA CYS A 313 9.76 2.76 2.26
C CYS A 313 9.66 3.40 0.87
N ILE A 314 8.47 3.87 0.50
CA ILE A 314 8.21 4.63 -0.72
C ILE A 314 7.40 5.87 -0.39
N ARG A 315 8.00 7.04 -0.58
CA ARG A 315 7.37 8.35 -0.48
C ARG A 315 7.02 8.90 -1.85
N ALA A 316 5.75 9.27 -2.05
CA ALA A 316 5.34 10.07 -3.19
C ALA A 316 4.49 11.26 -2.73
N ASN A 317 4.89 12.48 -3.12
CA ASN A 317 4.22 13.73 -2.70
C ASN A 317 3.16 14.23 -3.71
N TYR A 318 3.11 13.67 -4.92
CA TYR A 318 2.20 14.10 -6.00
C TYR A 318 1.62 12.88 -6.73
N SER A 319 0.83 13.12 -7.79
CA SER A 319 0.31 12.08 -8.70
C SER A 319 1.44 11.34 -9.40
N CYS A 320 1.96 10.32 -8.71
CA CYS A 320 2.95 9.38 -9.20
C CYS A 320 2.29 8.01 -9.35
N ASP A 321 2.70 7.28 -10.38
CA ASP A 321 2.24 5.94 -10.69
C ASP A 321 3.39 4.96 -10.45
N TYR A 322 3.18 3.98 -9.56
CA TYR A 322 4.13 2.91 -9.35
C TYR A 322 3.46 1.56 -9.09
N THR A 323 4.13 0.49 -9.52
CA THR A 323 3.71 -0.89 -9.28
C THR A 323 4.82 -1.61 -8.51
N VAL A 324 4.43 -2.31 -7.45
CA VAL A 324 5.31 -3.14 -6.63
C VAL A 324 4.86 -4.58 -6.74
N ILE A 325 5.78 -5.48 -7.06
CA ILE A 325 5.53 -6.92 -7.20
C ILE A 325 6.56 -7.67 -6.36
N GLY A 326 6.10 -8.35 -5.32
CA GLY A 326 6.96 -9.14 -4.45
C GLY A 326 7.92 -8.30 -3.59
N GLY A 327 8.61 -8.99 -2.69
CA GLY A 327 9.59 -8.38 -1.80
C GLY A 327 9.08 -8.13 -0.38
N GLY A 328 9.94 -7.52 0.42
CA GLY A 328 9.72 -7.30 1.86
C GLY A 328 9.91 -5.84 2.23
N TYR A 329 8.90 -5.24 2.86
CA TYR A 329 8.91 -3.82 3.20
C TYR A 329 8.66 -3.66 4.69
N ALA A 330 9.61 -3.01 5.37
CA ALA A 330 9.56 -2.78 6.79
C ALA A 330 10.01 -1.36 7.15
N ILE A 331 9.23 -0.69 7.98
CA ILE A 331 9.64 0.55 8.62
C ILE A 331 10.48 0.25 9.87
N ALA A 332 11.40 1.13 10.29
CA ALA A 332 11.96 1.08 11.64
C ALA A 332 11.70 2.39 12.38
N ASN A 333 11.37 2.28 13.68
CA ASN A 333 11.00 3.40 14.53
C ASN A 333 12.21 4.09 15.20
N THR A 334 13.42 3.98 14.64
CA THR A 334 14.67 4.52 15.22
C THR A 334 14.73 6.06 15.35
N MET A 335 13.63 6.80 15.19
CA MET A 335 13.65 8.24 14.88
C MET A 335 12.78 9.16 15.75
N ILE A 336 12.44 8.78 16.97
CA ILE A 336 11.56 9.64 17.80
C ILE A 336 12.31 10.79 18.48
N GLY A 337 13.62 10.87 18.33
CA GLY A 337 14.40 11.99 18.90
C GLY A 337 14.29 13.32 18.15
N SER A 338 13.87 13.37 16.88
CA SER A 338 14.11 14.57 16.05
C SER A 338 12.97 15.01 15.13
N GLY A 339 11.75 14.49 15.26
CA GLY A 339 10.71 14.74 14.26
C GLY A 339 9.24 14.65 14.70
N LEU A 340 8.95 14.36 15.97
CA LEU A 340 7.59 14.41 16.53
C LEU A 340 7.55 15.45 17.65
N TYR A 341 6.60 16.37 17.58
CA TYR A 341 6.50 17.54 18.46
C TYR A 341 5.09 17.63 19.03
N ALA A 342 4.98 17.54 20.35
CA ALA A 342 3.72 17.77 21.03
C ALA A 342 3.42 19.27 21.14
N ALA A 343 2.17 19.64 20.89
CA ALA A 343 1.68 20.99 21.10
C ALA A 343 0.20 20.95 21.53
N THR A 344 -0.32 22.09 21.98
CA THR A 344 -1.74 22.25 22.32
C THR A 344 -2.34 23.28 21.39
N VAL A 345 -3.55 23.02 20.89
CA VAL A 345 -4.28 23.95 20.02
C VAL A 345 -4.77 25.13 20.85
N THR A 346 -4.26 26.33 20.57
CA THR A 346 -4.60 27.58 21.27
C THR A 346 -5.56 28.47 20.47
N ASN A 347 -5.76 28.19 19.19
CA ASN A 347 -6.82 28.80 18.38
C ASN A 347 -7.14 27.94 17.14
N VAL A 348 -8.39 27.98 16.67
CA VAL A 348 -8.87 27.27 15.48
C VAL A 348 -9.55 28.27 14.53
N ASN A 349 -9.00 28.44 13.33
CA ASN A 349 -9.63 29.18 12.23
C ASN A 349 -9.97 28.20 11.10
N ALA A 350 -11.17 27.65 11.15
CA ALA A 350 -11.65 26.67 10.17
C ALA A 350 -11.72 27.25 8.74
N SER A 351 -12.06 28.54 8.61
CA SER A 351 -12.22 29.23 7.32
C SER A 351 -10.92 29.33 6.53
N SER A 352 -9.80 29.57 7.21
CA SER A 352 -8.46 29.62 6.60
C SER A 352 -7.67 28.31 6.75
N ARG A 353 -8.27 27.26 7.32
CA ARG A 353 -7.61 26.00 7.66
C ARG A 353 -6.36 26.19 8.54
N GLN A 354 -6.40 27.17 9.44
CA GLN A 354 -5.27 27.53 10.29
C GLN A 354 -5.50 27.13 11.75
N LEU A 355 -4.45 26.63 12.38
CA LEU A 355 -4.41 26.34 13.81
C LEU A 355 -3.27 27.14 14.44
N THR A 356 -3.54 27.78 15.58
CA THR A 356 -2.48 28.31 16.43
C THR A 356 -2.16 27.27 17.48
N LEU A 357 -0.87 26.98 17.66
CA LEU A 357 -0.37 25.98 18.59
C LEU A 357 0.38 26.65 19.74
N SER A 358 0.54 25.94 20.86
CA SER A 358 1.36 26.39 21.99
C SER A 358 2.84 26.54 21.62
N THR A 359 3.30 25.82 20.59
CA THR A 359 4.62 25.94 19.97
C THR A 359 4.56 25.39 18.55
N THR A 360 5.31 25.99 17.63
CA THR A 360 5.66 25.39 16.33
C THR A 360 7.16 25.18 16.18
N ALA A 361 7.91 25.24 17.28
CA ALA A 361 9.35 25.04 17.28
C ALA A 361 9.69 23.69 16.62
N ASN A 362 10.54 23.75 15.58
CA ASN A 362 11.01 22.61 14.79
C ASN A 362 9.96 21.93 13.88
N MET A 363 8.74 22.48 13.77
CA MET A 363 7.76 22.02 12.80
C MET A 363 8.07 22.57 11.40
N THR A 364 7.85 21.78 10.36
CA THR A 364 8.01 22.21 8.96
C THR A 364 6.79 21.88 8.11
N SER A 365 6.65 22.57 6.97
CA SER A 365 5.69 22.16 5.94
C SER A 365 5.96 20.71 5.48
N GLY A 366 4.90 19.96 5.21
CA GLY A 366 4.90 18.56 4.84
C GLY A 366 4.74 17.58 6.01
N MET A 367 4.92 18.02 7.26
CA MET A 367 4.64 17.20 8.44
C MET A 367 3.14 16.87 8.54
N GLN A 368 2.79 15.77 9.20
CA GLN A 368 1.40 15.43 9.50
C GLN A 368 1.10 15.77 10.96
N MET A 369 -0.17 15.92 11.29
CA MET A 369 -0.62 16.17 12.65
C MET A 369 -1.62 15.10 13.06
N VAL A 370 -1.60 14.71 14.33
CA VAL A 370 -2.56 13.81 14.95
C VAL A 370 -3.10 14.47 16.22
N VAL A 371 -4.41 14.36 16.48
CA VAL A 371 -5.09 15.04 17.60
C VAL A 371 -5.52 14.04 18.68
N GLU A 372 -5.25 14.36 19.95
CA GLU A 372 -5.68 13.58 21.12
C GLU A 372 -7.19 13.71 21.32
N TYR A 373 -7.91 12.60 21.50
CA TYR A 373 -9.36 12.62 21.65
C TYR A 373 -9.78 12.70 23.13
N ASN A 374 -10.45 13.79 23.50
CA ASN A 374 -11.08 13.95 24.81
C ASN A 374 -12.54 13.47 24.77
N GLY A 375 -12.86 12.29 25.31
CA GLY A 375 -14.23 12.01 25.81
C GLY A 375 -14.93 10.70 25.44
N TYR A 376 -14.46 9.87 24.50
CA TYR A 376 -14.95 8.47 24.40
C TYR A 376 -14.04 7.57 25.22
N ARG A 377 -14.62 7.12 26.32
CA ARG A 377 -14.09 6.12 27.21
C ARG A 377 -14.11 4.78 26.44
N ILE A 378 -12.94 4.34 25.95
CA ILE A 378 -12.69 2.97 25.49
C ILE A 378 -12.08 2.26 26.71
N ASP A 379 -12.94 1.67 27.51
CA ASP A 379 -12.88 1.57 28.99
C ASP A 379 -11.82 0.66 29.62
N LYS A 380 -10.67 0.46 28.97
CA LYS A 380 -9.55 -0.26 29.60
C LYS A 380 -8.15 0.15 29.13
N TYR A 381 -8.02 1.02 28.12
CA TYR A 381 -6.77 1.14 27.36
C TYR A 381 -6.13 2.53 27.25
N GLY A 382 -6.64 3.59 27.91
CA GLY A 382 -6.02 4.93 27.94
C GLY A 382 -6.47 5.87 26.80
N PRO A 383 -6.10 7.17 26.83
CA PRO A 383 -6.51 8.14 25.80
C PRO A 383 -5.97 7.73 24.43
N LYS A 384 -6.86 7.60 23.43
CA LYS A 384 -6.53 7.16 22.08
C LYS A 384 -6.74 8.32 21.09
N TYR A 385 -5.72 8.63 20.30
CA TYR A 385 -5.74 9.70 19.29
C TYR A 385 -6.77 9.42 18.18
N ASN A 386 -7.53 10.44 17.76
CA ASN A 386 -8.50 10.34 16.65
C ASN A 386 -7.85 10.66 15.29
N SER A 387 -8.45 10.19 14.20
CA SER A 387 -7.86 10.20 12.83
C SER A 387 -7.93 11.52 12.06
N ALA A 388 -7.66 12.65 12.70
CA ALA A 388 -7.44 13.87 11.91
C ALA A 388 -5.97 13.95 11.48
N LEU A 389 -5.58 13.20 10.44
CA LEU A 389 -4.29 13.33 9.74
C LEU A 389 -4.33 14.55 8.83
N ALA A 390 -4.22 15.72 9.44
CA ALA A 390 -4.12 16.96 8.68
C ALA A 390 -2.66 17.16 8.24
N GLN A 391 -2.39 17.23 6.93
CA GLN A 391 -1.07 17.56 6.43
C GLN A 391 -0.80 19.06 6.66
N VAL A 392 0.30 19.37 7.34
CA VAL A 392 0.78 20.72 7.56
C VAL A 392 1.29 21.26 6.22
N SER A 393 0.52 22.12 5.58
CA SER A 393 0.89 22.74 4.30
C SER A 393 1.81 23.95 4.49
N ASN A 394 1.72 24.63 5.64
CA ASN A 394 2.60 25.75 5.97
C ASN A 394 2.81 25.88 7.49
N VAL A 395 3.97 26.41 7.89
CA VAL A 395 4.31 26.72 9.30
C VAL A 395 4.81 28.15 9.39
N ASN A 396 4.15 28.95 10.23
CA ASN A 396 4.61 30.27 10.63
C ASN A 396 5.09 30.23 12.08
N SER A 397 6.41 30.21 12.26
CA SER A 397 7.05 30.16 13.59
C SER A 397 6.92 31.46 14.38
N SER A 398 6.74 32.60 13.72
CA SER A 398 6.60 33.90 14.40
C SER A 398 5.25 34.06 15.12
N THR A 399 4.22 33.35 14.64
CA THR A 399 2.85 33.41 15.19
C THR A 399 2.38 32.06 15.75
N ASN A 400 3.28 31.06 15.83
CA ASN A 400 2.96 29.67 16.16
C ASN A 400 1.74 29.12 15.39
N THR A 401 1.59 29.52 14.14
CA THR A 401 0.42 29.14 13.33
C THR A 401 0.83 28.10 12.29
N ILE A 402 0.04 27.05 12.15
CA ILE A 402 0.15 26.11 11.04
C ILE A 402 -1.07 26.25 10.14
N THR A 403 -0.88 26.06 8.84
CA THR A 403 -1.97 25.81 7.89
C THR A 403 -1.98 24.33 7.58
N CYS A 404 -3.15 23.71 7.53
CA CYS A 404 -3.28 22.32 7.13
C CYS A 404 -4.25 22.11 5.96
N ASP A 405 -4.15 20.96 5.31
CA ASP A 405 -5.01 20.55 4.19
C ASP A 405 -6.49 20.43 4.61
N SER A 406 -6.74 20.05 5.85
CA SER A 406 -8.05 19.93 6.47
C SER A 406 -7.99 20.32 7.95
N VAL A 407 -8.94 21.13 8.40
CA VAL A 407 -9.24 21.30 9.83
C VAL A 407 -10.59 20.63 10.04
N SER A 408 -10.61 19.42 10.59
CA SER A 408 -11.86 18.70 10.82
C SER A 408 -12.66 19.35 11.96
N ALA A 409 -13.97 19.09 12.00
CA ALA A 409 -14.87 19.55 13.07
C ALA A 409 -14.50 19.01 14.47
N GLY A 410 -13.52 18.11 14.57
CA GLY A 410 -13.03 17.50 15.82
C GLY A 410 -11.82 18.19 16.45
N ILE A 411 -11.17 19.15 15.78
CA ILE A 411 -10.04 19.89 16.36
C ILE A 411 -10.58 21.05 17.18
N GLN A 412 -10.59 20.88 18.50
CA GLN A 412 -11.12 21.87 19.43
C GLN A 412 -10.01 22.70 20.08
N LEU A 413 -10.37 23.90 20.53
CA LEU A 413 -9.52 24.70 21.41
C LEU A 413 -9.14 23.87 22.65
N GLY A 414 -7.86 23.83 23.00
CA GLY A 414 -7.33 23.04 24.11
C GLY A 414 -7.02 21.58 23.80
N ALA A 415 -7.24 21.11 22.56
CA ALA A 415 -6.84 19.77 22.15
C ALA A 415 -5.31 19.63 22.12
N ASN A 416 -4.77 18.52 22.63
CA ASN A 416 -3.36 18.20 22.45
C ASN A 416 -3.16 17.57 21.07
N VAL A 417 -2.06 17.92 20.42
CA VAL A 417 -1.69 17.45 19.10
C VAL A 417 -0.25 16.97 19.09
N ILE A 418 0.02 15.99 18.25
CA ILE A 418 1.38 15.56 17.90
C ILE A 418 1.57 15.92 16.43
N VAL A 419 2.57 16.74 16.13
CA VAL A 419 2.95 17.14 14.78
C VAL A 419 4.29 16.52 14.45
N GLY A 420 4.40 15.88 13.30
CA GLY A 420 5.66 15.32 12.86
C GLY A 420 5.57 14.50 11.60
N ASN A 421 6.69 13.94 11.18
CA ASN A 421 6.70 13.00 10.06
C ASN A 421 6.37 11.61 10.60
N PHE A 422 5.20 11.08 10.28
CA PHE A 422 4.83 9.73 10.68
C PHE A 422 5.37 8.75 9.64
N PRO A 423 5.94 7.60 10.04
CA PRO A 423 6.34 6.53 9.16
C PRO A 423 5.18 6.01 8.33
N TYR A 424 5.48 5.54 7.13
CA TYR A 424 4.55 4.77 6.30
C TYR A 424 5.32 3.87 5.34
N ILE A 425 4.70 2.78 4.90
CA ILE A 425 5.33 1.93 3.90
C ILE A 425 5.16 2.57 2.51
N PHE A 426 3.91 2.88 2.14
CA PHE A 426 3.60 3.40 0.81
C PHE A 426 2.83 4.72 0.88
N SER A 427 3.27 5.69 0.06
CA SER A 427 2.55 6.96 -0.19
C SER A 427 2.33 7.18 -1.69
N GLY A 428 1.17 7.70 -2.11
CA GLY A 428 0.95 8.15 -3.49
C GLY A 428 -0.51 8.22 -3.94
N CYS A 429 -0.74 8.64 -5.19
CA CYS A 429 -2.08 8.78 -5.77
C CYS A 429 -2.52 7.53 -6.54
N ASN A 430 -1.60 6.91 -7.30
CA ASN A 430 -1.85 5.71 -8.07
C ASN A 430 -0.78 4.67 -7.78
N PHE A 431 -1.13 3.57 -7.12
CA PHE A 431 -0.19 2.48 -6.98
C PHE A 431 -0.87 1.13 -6.85
N SER A 432 -0.16 0.12 -7.33
CA SER A 432 -0.54 -1.29 -7.19
C SER A 432 0.56 -2.03 -6.44
N VAL A 433 0.23 -2.71 -5.35
CA VAL A 433 1.14 -3.57 -4.59
C VAL A 433 0.64 -5.00 -4.68
N ARG A 434 1.51 -5.93 -5.09
CA ARG A 434 1.13 -7.34 -5.25
C ARG A 434 2.17 -8.27 -4.66
N GLY A 435 1.75 -9.33 -3.96
CA GLY A 435 2.68 -10.38 -3.52
C GLY A 435 3.69 -9.93 -2.46
N CYS A 436 3.48 -8.82 -1.77
CA CYS A 436 4.47 -8.22 -0.88
C CYS A 436 4.27 -8.66 0.57
N HIS A 437 5.38 -8.81 1.31
CA HIS A 437 5.36 -8.91 2.76
C HIS A 437 5.57 -7.52 3.36
N LEU A 438 4.62 -7.05 4.15
CA LEU A 438 4.64 -5.73 4.80
C LEU A 438 4.68 -5.94 6.31
N GLU A 439 5.68 -5.34 6.97
CA GLU A 439 5.91 -5.52 8.40
C GLU A 439 6.20 -4.18 9.08
N GLN A 440 5.73 -4.02 10.33
CA GLN A 440 6.24 -2.94 11.18
C GLN A 440 7.49 -3.42 11.92
N GLY A 441 8.62 -2.71 11.77
CA GLY A 441 9.82 -2.98 12.53
C GLY A 441 9.81 -2.35 13.93
N LEU A 442 10.54 -2.98 14.84
CA LEU A 442 10.80 -2.51 16.19
C LEU A 442 11.65 -1.23 16.18
N GLY A 443 11.31 -0.27 17.04
CA GLY A 443 12.22 0.85 17.34
C GLY A 443 13.45 0.37 18.09
N SER A 444 14.57 1.09 17.96
CA SER A 444 15.79 0.85 18.75
C SER A 444 15.59 1.06 20.25
N ASP A 445 14.52 1.75 20.63
CA ASP A 445 14.07 1.99 22.01
C ASP A 445 13.06 0.92 22.49
N GLY A 446 12.77 -0.11 21.69
CA GLY A 446 11.87 -1.20 22.05
C GLY A 446 10.38 -0.85 21.99
N HIS A 447 10.03 0.30 21.40
CA HIS A 447 8.65 0.78 21.36
C HIS A 447 8.08 0.81 19.93
N PHE A 448 6.75 0.69 19.83
CA PHE A 448 6.01 0.77 18.58
C PHE A 448 5.34 2.13 18.45
N TYR A 449 5.90 2.97 17.59
CA TYR A 449 5.31 4.25 17.30
C TYR A 449 5.09 4.31 15.81
N THR A 450 3.89 3.90 15.39
CA THR A 450 3.03 4.64 14.46
C THR A 450 2.03 3.73 13.75
N PRO A 451 0.89 4.30 13.33
CA PRO A 451 -0.22 3.53 12.81
C PRO A 451 -0.21 3.34 11.28
N MET A 452 0.55 4.07 10.46
CA MET A 452 0.22 4.13 9.03
C MET A 452 0.99 3.12 8.18
N LEU A 453 0.27 2.20 7.55
CA LEU A 453 0.86 1.31 6.55
C LEU A 453 0.86 1.97 5.16
N ILE A 454 -0.24 2.65 4.82
CA ILE A 454 -0.56 3.12 3.48
C ILE A 454 -1.17 4.52 3.60
N TYR A 455 -0.66 5.46 2.83
CA TYR A 455 -1.15 6.83 2.73
C TYR A 455 -1.44 7.18 1.27
N SER A 456 -2.65 7.64 0.98
CA SER A 456 -2.96 8.20 -0.33
C SER A 456 -3.44 9.64 -0.17
N ASN A 457 -2.87 10.56 -0.97
CA ASN A 457 -3.26 11.95 -1.05
C ASN A 457 -3.37 12.33 -2.53
N SER A 458 -4.59 12.31 -3.07
CA SER A 458 -4.81 12.51 -4.50
C SER A 458 -5.11 13.97 -4.84
N TYR A 459 -4.17 14.68 -5.46
CA TYR A 459 -4.48 15.89 -6.22
C TYR A 459 -4.88 15.50 -7.65
N GLY A 460 -6.05 14.87 -7.87
CA GLY A 460 -6.44 14.47 -9.25
C GLY A 460 -7.38 13.28 -9.44
N GLY A 461 -7.82 12.60 -8.37
CA GLY A 461 -8.37 11.24 -8.45
C GLY A 461 -7.24 10.21 -8.57
N GLY A 462 -7.49 8.97 -8.16
CA GLY A 462 -6.43 7.97 -8.07
C GLY A 462 -6.93 6.55 -7.85
N SER A 463 -6.03 5.58 -7.94
CA SER A 463 -6.34 4.16 -7.71
C SER A 463 -5.27 3.50 -6.85
N VAL A 464 -5.71 2.89 -5.75
CA VAL A 464 -4.86 2.13 -4.84
C VAL A 464 -5.31 0.68 -4.91
N LYS A 465 -4.42 -0.20 -5.36
CA LYS A 465 -4.68 -1.63 -5.47
C LYS A 465 -3.70 -2.43 -4.63
N MET A 466 -4.19 -3.37 -3.83
CA MET A 466 -3.36 -4.29 -3.06
C MET A 466 -3.88 -5.70 -3.17
N GLU A 467 -3.04 -6.62 -3.65
CA GLU A 467 -3.42 -8.01 -3.89
C GLU A 467 -2.37 -8.99 -3.38
N ASN A 468 -2.78 -10.13 -2.83
CA ASN A 468 -1.87 -11.20 -2.43
C ASN A 468 -0.74 -10.72 -1.50
N CYS A 469 -1.03 -9.75 -0.62
CA CYS A 469 -0.05 -9.21 0.31
C CYS A 469 -0.19 -9.88 1.68
N GLN A 470 0.94 -10.11 2.34
CA GLN A 470 0.97 -10.48 3.76
C GLN A 470 1.30 -9.23 4.55
N ILE A 471 0.43 -8.86 5.48
CA ILE A 471 0.56 -7.64 6.25
C ILE A 471 0.57 -8.02 7.74
N ASN A 472 1.72 -7.86 8.38
CA ASN A 472 1.94 -8.30 9.76
C ASN A 472 2.20 -7.13 10.70
N TYR A 473 1.69 -7.24 11.92
CA TYR A 473 1.99 -6.35 13.04
C TYR A 473 2.27 -7.18 14.29
N SER A 474 3.45 -7.01 14.88
CA SER A 474 3.81 -7.64 16.15
C SER A 474 3.64 -6.63 17.29
N LEU A 475 2.85 -6.97 18.30
CA LEU A 475 2.81 -6.21 19.57
C LEU A 475 3.91 -6.73 20.50
N ALA A 476 4.62 -5.82 21.17
CA ALA A 476 5.26 -6.13 22.45
C ALA A 476 4.43 -5.52 23.59
N ASP A 477 4.09 -6.37 24.56
CA ASP A 477 2.90 -6.26 25.40
C ASP A 477 2.89 -5.21 26.53
N SER A 478 3.82 -4.26 26.64
CA SER A 478 4.02 -3.60 27.96
C SER A 478 4.08 -2.08 28.08
N THR A 479 3.96 -1.24 27.03
CA THR A 479 3.99 0.23 27.25
C THR A 479 2.75 1.00 26.76
N PRO A 480 2.38 2.14 27.41
CA PRO A 480 1.18 2.92 27.04
C PRO A 480 1.22 3.47 25.62
N TRP A 481 2.42 3.70 25.08
CA TRP A 481 2.68 4.18 23.73
C TRP A 481 2.58 3.06 22.67
N ASN A 482 2.63 1.78 23.07
CA ASN A 482 2.43 0.60 22.22
C ASN A 482 0.95 0.38 21.82
N LYS A 483 0.11 1.41 21.90
CA LYS A 483 -1.36 1.32 21.73
C LYS A 483 -1.88 2.13 20.54
N LEU A 484 -1.00 2.53 19.62
CA LEU A 484 -1.39 3.11 18.35
C LEU A 484 -1.97 2.02 17.45
N VAL A 485 -3.24 2.17 17.09
CA VAL A 485 -4.00 1.23 16.26
C VAL A 485 -3.47 1.27 14.83
N PRO A 486 -3.04 0.16 14.21
CA PRO A 486 -2.65 0.12 12.81
C PRO A 486 -3.78 0.69 11.94
N LEU A 487 -3.43 1.66 11.11
CA LEU A 487 -4.28 2.49 10.27
C LEU A 487 -3.91 2.30 8.81
N ILE A 488 -4.87 1.85 8.02
CA ILE A 488 -4.86 2.02 6.58
C ILE A 488 -5.63 3.30 6.29
N TYR A 489 -4.95 4.31 5.74
CA TYR A 489 -5.52 5.63 5.50
C TYR A 489 -5.56 5.96 4.01
N VAL A 490 -6.76 6.22 3.50
CA VAL A 490 -6.96 6.63 2.10
C VAL A 490 -7.75 7.93 2.09
N ALA A 491 -7.09 9.07 1.86
CA ALA A 491 -7.75 10.35 1.74
C ALA A 491 -8.18 10.64 0.30
N GLY A 492 -9.49 10.86 0.13
CA GLY A 492 -10.06 11.47 -1.06
C GLY A 492 -9.62 12.94 -1.19
N PRO A 493 -9.52 13.49 -2.42
CA PRO A 493 -9.35 14.91 -2.61
C PRO A 493 -10.49 15.69 -1.94
N THR A 494 -10.24 16.96 -1.61
CA THR A 494 -11.31 17.90 -1.23
C THR A 494 -12.24 18.26 -2.41
N SER A 495 -11.98 17.71 -3.61
CA SER A 495 -12.76 17.88 -4.84
C SER A 495 -13.40 16.56 -5.26
N SER A 496 -14.45 16.63 -6.08
CA SER A 496 -15.36 15.56 -6.53
C SER A 496 -14.75 14.44 -7.41
N GLN A 497 -13.47 14.09 -7.21
CA GLN A 497 -12.77 13.06 -7.98
C GLN A 497 -12.76 11.74 -7.21
N ASN A 498 -13.20 10.66 -7.88
CA ASN A 498 -13.26 9.34 -7.27
C ASN A 498 -11.85 8.74 -7.09
N ILE A 499 -11.56 8.26 -5.89
CA ILE A 499 -10.46 7.31 -5.66
C ILE A 499 -11.05 5.91 -5.68
N THR A 500 -10.40 4.96 -6.38
CA THR A 500 -10.74 3.53 -6.26
C THR A 500 -9.76 2.85 -5.33
N LEU A 501 -10.26 2.30 -4.23
CA LEU A 501 -9.51 1.42 -3.35
C LEU A 501 -9.91 -0.02 -3.66
N ASP A 502 -8.93 -0.89 -3.92
CA ASP A 502 -9.17 -2.31 -4.20
C ASP A 502 -8.22 -3.18 -3.39
N PHE A 503 -8.74 -3.77 -2.31
CA PHE A 503 -8.01 -4.69 -1.44
C PHE A 503 -8.50 -6.11 -1.68
N GLY A 504 -7.67 -6.94 -2.33
CA GLY A 504 -7.98 -8.30 -2.74
C GLY A 504 -7.01 -9.33 -2.17
N GLU A 505 -7.45 -10.57 -1.95
CA GLU A 505 -6.60 -11.77 -1.79
C GLU A 505 -5.45 -11.63 -0.76
N SER A 506 -5.59 -10.78 0.26
CA SER A 506 -4.50 -10.44 1.18
C SER A 506 -4.76 -10.97 2.60
N ASN A 507 -3.69 -11.17 3.37
CA ASN A 507 -3.79 -11.56 4.77
C ASN A 507 -3.29 -10.41 5.66
N VAL A 508 -4.14 -9.97 6.59
CA VAL A 508 -3.84 -8.89 7.52
C VAL A 508 -3.90 -9.39 8.95
N SER A 509 -2.74 -9.47 9.59
CA SER A 509 -2.59 -9.93 10.96
C SER A 509 -2.32 -8.78 11.90
N PHE A 510 -3.40 -8.10 12.31
CA PHE A 510 -3.37 -7.02 13.29
C PHE A 510 -4.24 -7.32 14.53
N PRO A 511 -3.76 -6.98 15.73
CA PRO A 511 -4.61 -6.78 16.89
C PRO A 511 -5.38 -5.46 16.70
N TYR A 512 -6.65 -5.56 16.27
CA TYR A 512 -7.57 -4.44 16.03
C TYR A 512 -7.17 -3.50 14.87
N PRO A 513 -7.35 -3.89 13.60
CA PRO A 513 -7.12 -2.98 12.48
C PRO A 513 -8.04 -1.74 12.54
N LYS A 514 -7.57 -0.58 12.05
CA LYS A 514 -8.40 0.56 11.68
C LYS A 514 -8.33 0.81 10.18
N LEU A 515 -9.49 0.95 9.55
CA LEU A 515 -9.61 1.36 8.16
C LEU A 515 -10.32 2.71 8.10
N ASP A 516 -9.65 3.74 7.57
CA ASP A 516 -10.19 5.08 7.42
C ASP A 516 -10.24 5.44 5.93
N ILE A 517 -11.46 5.65 5.44
CA ILE A 517 -11.77 5.88 4.03
C ILE A 517 -12.34 7.28 3.90
N GLY A 518 -11.65 8.12 3.14
CA GLY A 518 -12.04 9.50 2.88
C GLY A 518 -13.29 9.65 2.03
N SER A 519 -13.91 10.81 2.15
CA SER A 519 -15.03 11.27 1.34
C SER A 519 -14.71 11.21 -0.16
N TYR A 520 -15.69 10.87 -1.01
CA TYR A 520 -15.50 10.72 -2.47
C TYR A 520 -14.66 9.52 -2.92
N THR A 521 -14.41 8.54 -2.05
CA THR A 521 -13.69 7.30 -2.39
C THR A 521 -14.68 6.17 -2.67
N GLY A 522 -14.53 5.47 -3.79
CA GLY A 522 -15.14 4.17 -4.03
C GLY A 522 -14.19 3.09 -3.51
N ALA A 523 -14.65 2.23 -2.62
CA ALA A 523 -13.84 1.19 -2.02
C ALA A 523 -14.43 -0.20 -2.31
N ARG A 524 -13.57 -1.10 -2.75
CA ARG A 524 -13.83 -2.53 -2.87
C ARG A 524 -12.85 -3.27 -1.98
N ILE A 525 -13.38 -4.11 -1.11
CA ILE A 525 -12.62 -4.95 -0.19
C ILE A 525 -13.11 -6.36 -0.42
N HIS A 526 -12.25 -7.22 -0.94
CA HIS A 526 -12.64 -8.58 -1.26
C HIS A 526 -11.56 -9.61 -0.95
N ASP A 527 -11.97 -10.86 -0.73
CA ASP A 527 -11.06 -12.00 -0.58
C ASP A 527 -9.94 -11.77 0.46
N ILE A 528 -10.23 -11.01 1.51
CA ILE A 528 -9.26 -10.62 2.55
C ILE A 528 -9.50 -11.42 3.83
N THR A 529 -8.42 -11.85 4.47
CA THR A 529 -8.45 -12.50 5.79
C THR A 529 -7.89 -11.56 6.83
N TRP A 530 -8.68 -11.26 7.87
CA TRP A 530 -8.23 -10.48 9.02
C TRP A 530 -8.05 -11.37 10.25
N THR A 531 -7.00 -11.14 11.04
CA THR A 531 -6.89 -11.78 12.36
C THR A 531 -7.90 -11.24 13.37
N ASN A 532 -8.38 -10.00 13.21
CA ASN A 532 -9.47 -9.43 14.01
C ASN A 532 -10.36 -8.54 13.14
N GLU A 533 -11.64 -8.37 13.50
CA GLU A 533 -12.54 -7.45 12.79
C GLU A 533 -11.98 -6.01 12.80
N PRO A 534 -11.82 -5.35 11.63
CA PRO A 534 -11.37 -3.97 11.55
C PRO A 534 -12.45 -3.01 12.08
N ILE A 535 -12.02 -1.97 12.78
CA ILE A 535 -12.87 -0.84 13.17
C ILE A 535 -12.85 0.16 12.00
N ALA A 536 -13.94 0.26 11.25
CA ALA A 536 -14.08 1.32 10.25
C ALA A 536 -14.40 2.66 10.95
N ILE A 537 -13.60 3.69 10.68
CA ILE A 537 -13.88 5.05 11.13
C ILE A 537 -14.10 5.89 9.89
N TYR A 538 -15.30 6.46 9.77
CA TYR A 538 -15.66 7.38 8.71
C TYR A 538 -15.03 8.74 8.98
N HIS A 539 -14.49 9.36 7.93
CA HIS A 539 -13.82 10.65 8.02
C HIS A 539 -14.73 11.70 8.70
N GLY A 540 -14.20 12.36 9.73
CA GLY A 540 -14.93 13.26 10.65
C GLY A 540 -15.56 14.51 10.03
N SER A 541 -15.59 14.61 8.71
CA SER A 541 -16.32 15.63 7.95
C SER A 541 -17.79 15.27 7.69
N GLY A 542 -18.27 14.07 8.10
CA GLY A 542 -19.66 13.64 7.93
C GLY A 542 -20.02 13.18 6.52
N TYR A 543 -19.01 13.00 5.65
CA TYR A 543 -19.18 12.57 4.27
C TYR A 543 -18.74 11.11 4.10
N TYR A 544 -19.60 10.28 3.51
CA TYR A 544 -19.41 8.85 3.27
C TYR A 544 -18.59 8.55 2.01
N PRO A 545 -17.98 7.34 1.89
CA PRO A 545 -17.47 6.86 0.62
C PRO A 545 -18.56 6.87 -0.47
N THR A 546 -18.18 7.07 -1.73
CA THR A 546 -19.12 7.10 -2.88
C THR A 546 -19.68 5.72 -3.20
N SER A 547 -18.91 4.67 -2.91
CA SER A 547 -19.33 3.27 -2.90
C SER A 547 -18.46 2.48 -1.91
N LEU A 548 -19.03 1.49 -1.25
CA LEU A 548 -18.30 0.51 -0.45
C LEU A 548 -18.85 -0.87 -0.80
N ILE A 549 -17.99 -1.74 -1.32
CA ILE A 549 -18.31 -3.12 -1.68
C ILE A 549 -17.40 -4.01 -0.83
N THR A 550 -18.01 -4.96 -0.12
CA THR A 550 -17.29 -5.97 0.67
C THR A 550 -17.70 -7.36 0.23
N GLU A 551 -16.78 -8.19 -0.25
CA GLU A 551 -17.05 -9.55 -0.76
C GLU A 551 -16.09 -10.55 -0.11
N ARG A 552 -16.54 -11.74 0.31
CA ARG A 552 -15.62 -12.83 0.77
C ARG A 552 -14.58 -12.39 1.81
N VAL A 553 -15.00 -11.57 2.78
CA VAL A 553 -14.17 -11.14 3.91
C VAL A 553 -14.24 -12.19 5.03
N SER A 554 -13.09 -12.66 5.52
CA SER A 554 -13.02 -13.66 6.59
C SER A 554 -12.28 -13.15 7.83
N TYR A 555 -12.65 -13.67 9.00
CA TYR A 555 -12.07 -13.33 10.30
C TYR A 555 -11.58 -14.59 11.00
N GLN A 556 -10.34 -14.59 11.51
CA GLN A 556 -9.86 -15.64 12.39
C GLN A 556 -10.27 -15.31 13.84
N ALA A 557 -10.93 -16.25 14.54
CA ALA A 557 -11.33 -16.02 15.93
C ALA A 557 -10.07 -15.87 16.84
N PRO A 558 -10.04 -14.91 17.77
CA PRO A 558 -8.89 -14.73 18.64
C PRO A 558 -8.70 -15.97 19.51
N TRP A 559 -7.45 -16.44 19.61
CA TRP A 559 -7.08 -17.47 20.57
C TRP A 559 -7.22 -16.89 21.98
N GLY A 560 -8.31 -17.22 22.68
CA GLY A 560 -8.36 -17.23 24.15
C GLY A 560 -8.95 -16.02 24.90
N GLU A 561 -9.48 -14.97 24.25
CA GLU A 561 -10.13 -13.87 24.99
C GLU A 561 -11.65 -14.06 25.11
N SER A 562 -12.20 -13.87 26.33
CA SER A 562 -13.62 -14.06 26.61
C SER A 562 -14.47 -13.12 25.75
N THR A 563 -15.29 -13.69 24.89
CA THR A 563 -16.11 -13.05 23.85
C THR A 563 -17.23 -12.14 24.37
N ALA A 564 -17.29 -11.81 25.66
CA ALA A 564 -18.39 -11.05 26.27
C ALA A 564 -18.15 -9.53 26.28
N ASP A 565 -16.93 -9.07 26.54
CA ASP A 565 -16.62 -7.62 26.70
C ASP A 565 -16.36 -6.88 25.39
N THR A 566 -16.02 -7.58 24.30
CA THR A 566 -15.71 -6.98 23.00
C THR A 566 -16.93 -6.81 22.09
N ARG A 567 -18.09 -7.38 22.43
CA ARG A 567 -19.29 -7.36 21.58
C ARG A 567 -20.07 -6.04 21.61
N ASN A 568 -19.97 -5.23 22.67
CA ASN A 568 -20.88 -4.11 22.89
C ASN A 568 -20.34 -2.71 22.54
N SER A 569 -19.04 -2.55 22.26
CA SER A 569 -18.42 -1.22 22.16
C SER A 569 -17.83 -0.84 20.80
N TYR A 570 -17.84 -1.74 19.80
CA TYR A 570 -17.16 -1.52 18.51
C TYR A 570 -18.13 -1.62 17.32
N ARG A 571 -18.11 -0.61 16.44
CA ARG A 571 -18.90 -0.58 15.19
C ARG A 571 -18.24 -1.49 14.16
N ARG A 572 -18.84 -2.64 13.87
CA ARG A 572 -18.30 -3.63 12.94
C ARG A 572 -18.56 -3.19 11.50
N ILE A 573 -17.65 -3.51 10.57
CA ILE A 573 -17.92 -3.40 9.11
C ILE A 573 -19.16 -4.23 8.72
N THR A 574 -19.44 -5.30 9.48
CA THR A 574 -20.56 -6.22 9.30
C THR A 574 -21.87 -5.81 9.99
N ASP A 575 -21.92 -4.71 10.75
CA ASP A 575 -23.14 -4.23 11.46
C ASP A 575 -23.62 -2.86 10.91
N PRO A 576 -24.36 -2.81 9.79
CA PRO A 576 -24.76 -1.55 9.16
C PRO A 576 -25.88 -0.80 9.92
N ILE A 577 -26.66 -1.45 10.79
CA ILE A 577 -27.80 -0.81 11.47
C ILE A 577 -27.33 0.20 12.54
N LYS A 578 -26.24 -0.09 13.26
CA LYS A 578 -25.70 0.83 14.29
C LYS A 578 -24.89 1.98 13.70
N SER A 579 -24.37 1.86 12.47
CA SER A 579 -23.63 2.94 11.82
C SER A 579 -24.54 4.01 11.22
N MET A 580 -25.79 3.66 10.85
CA MET A 580 -26.74 4.61 10.22
C MET A 580 -27.87 5.11 11.14
N ALA A 581 -28.36 4.33 12.10
CA ALA A 581 -29.53 4.72 12.92
C ALA A 581 -29.30 5.91 13.87
N ALA A 582 -28.05 6.28 14.16
CA ALA A 582 -27.73 7.41 15.03
C ALA A 582 -27.65 8.78 14.31
N LEU A 583 -27.84 8.83 12.98
CA LEU A 583 -27.71 10.05 12.17
C LEU A 583 -29.00 10.48 11.46
N GLU A 584 -30.04 9.64 11.46
CA GLU A 584 -31.40 10.07 11.17
C GLU A 584 -32.13 10.42 12.47
N ALA A 585 -31.81 11.59 13.00
CA ALA A 585 -32.86 12.43 13.56
C ALA A 585 -33.19 13.52 12.52
N PRO A 586 -34.04 13.25 11.50
CA PRO A 586 -34.55 14.31 10.67
C PRO A 586 -35.84 14.84 11.31
N SER A 587 -35.82 16.11 11.68
CA SER A 587 -37.05 16.89 11.66
C SER A 587 -37.71 16.72 10.27
N ALA A 588 -38.86 16.05 10.25
CA ALA A 588 -39.77 15.77 9.13
C ALA A 588 -39.35 14.66 8.13
N LEU A 589 -40.04 13.51 8.22
CA LEU A 589 -40.15 12.53 7.13
C LEU A 589 -41.64 12.29 6.80
N TYR A 590 -42.00 12.54 5.54
CA TYR A 590 -43.26 12.11 4.90
C TYR A 590 -43.09 10.69 4.33
N PRO A 591 -44.17 9.88 4.20
CA PRO A 591 -44.08 8.46 3.87
C PRO A 591 -43.93 8.23 2.35
N ILE A 592 -43.00 7.35 1.96
CA ILE A 592 -43.00 6.73 0.63
C ILE A 592 -43.32 5.25 0.81
N SER A 593 -44.46 4.86 0.24
CA SER A 593 -45.02 3.51 0.24
C SER A 593 -44.57 2.72 -0.99
N GLY A 594 -44.14 1.48 -0.76
CA GLY A 594 -44.26 0.40 -1.75
C GLY A 594 -42.94 -0.25 -2.13
N PHE A 595 -42.64 -1.41 -1.53
CA PHE A 595 -41.98 -2.52 -2.21
C PHE A 595 -42.43 -3.85 -1.60
N SER A 596 -42.74 -4.80 -2.48
CA SER A 596 -43.17 -6.18 -2.19
C SER A 596 -41.95 -7.07 -1.90
N SER A 597 -42.03 -7.86 -0.83
CA SER A 597 -40.98 -8.79 -0.38
C SER A 597 -40.85 -10.04 -1.25
N PRO A 598 -39.61 -10.47 -1.58
CA PRO A 598 -39.29 -11.86 -1.79
C PRO A 598 -38.50 -12.45 -0.61
N THR A 599 -38.72 -13.74 -0.42
CA THR A 599 -38.27 -14.63 0.64
C THR A 599 -36.86 -15.21 0.39
N ASP A 600 -36.06 -15.27 1.47
CA ASP A 600 -34.95 -16.20 1.82
C ASP A 600 -33.52 -15.99 1.27
N GLY A 601 -32.53 -15.56 2.10
CA GLY A 601 -31.38 -16.40 2.57
C GLY A 601 -29.90 -16.28 2.09
N ASN A 602 -29.14 -15.19 2.33
CA ASN A 602 -27.66 -15.04 2.59
C ASN A 602 -27.16 -13.64 2.15
N MET A 603 -26.27 -13.01 2.93
CA MET A 603 -25.80 -11.63 2.70
C MET A 603 -24.51 -11.60 1.88
N ASP A 604 -24.60 -11.55 0.55
CA ASP A 604 -23.41 -11.60 -0.32
C ASP A 604 -23.17 -10.40 -1.24
N ASP A 605 -24.01 -9.35 -1.26
CA ASP A 605 -23.71 -8.16 -2.05
C ASP A 605 -24.28 -6.89 -1.39
N PHE A 606 -23.40 -5.97 -0.98
CA PHE A 606 -23.75 -4.62 -0.58
C PHE A 606 -23.16 -3.62 -1.58
N VAL A 607 -24.01 -2.89 -2.30
CA VAL A 607 -23.62 -1.85 -3.26
C VAL A 607 -24.27 -0.53 -2.87
N LEU A 608 -23.46 0.44 -2.44
CA LEU A 608 -23.86 1.85 -2.38
C LEU A 608 -23.41 2.55 -3.67
N SER A 609 -24.32 3.26 -4.34
CA SER A 609 -23.94 4.20 -5.41
C SER A 609 -24.70 5.53 -5.26
N ARG A 610 -24.00 6.65 -5.38
CA ARG A 610 -24.60 7.99 -5.53
C ARG A 610 -24.67 8.34 -7.02
N GLY A 611 -25.88 8.36 -7.59
CA GLY A 611 -26.15 9.09 -8.83
C GLY A 611 -26.23 10.59 -8.55
N SER A 612 -25.82 11.43 -9.50
CA SER A 612 -25.74 12.90 -9.39
C SER A 612 -27.10 13.64 -9.30
N GLY A 613 -28.15 12.97 -8.84
CA GLY A 613 -29.43 13.57 -8.45
C GLY A 613 -30.16 12.64 -7.49
N SER A 614 -30.32 13.06 -6.23
CA SER A 614 -31.17 12.59 -5.11
C SER A 614 -31.69 11.14 -5.00
N ASN A 615 -31.14 10.13 -5.68
CA ASN A 615 -31.61 8.75 -5.60
C ASN A 615 -30.47 7.83 -5.16
N ALA A 616 -30.48 7.44 -3.89
CA ALA A 616 -29.68 6.31 -3.41
C ALA A 616 -30.40 5.01 -3.77
N PHE A 617 -29.77 4.15 -4.56
CA PHE A 617 -30.27 2.81 -4.83
C PHE A 617 -29.80 1.86 -3.72
N LEU A 618 -30.74 1.25 -2.99
CA LEU A 618 -30.51 0.08 -2.14
C LEU A 618 -31.09 -1.14 -2.85
N GLY A 619 -30.23 -2.08 -3.27
CA GLY A 619 -30.66 -3.33 -3.88
C GLY A 619 -29.70 -4.47 -3.53
N TRP A 620 -30.27 -5.58 -3.05
CA TRP A 620 -29.56 -6.81 -2.69
C TRP A 620 -29.58 -7.80 -3.85
N LYS A 621 -28.51 -8.58 -4.04
CA LYS A 621 -28.49 -9.76 -4.91
C LYS A 621 -28.10 -10.97 -4.06
N GLN A 622 -28.80 -12.09 -4.22
CA GLN A 622 -28.56 -13.30 -3.45
C GLN A 622 -28.24 -14.49 -4.37
N THR A 623 -27.26 -15.27 -3.96
CA THR A 623 -26.94 -16.62 -4.46
C THR A 623 -27.13 -17.65 -3.33
N ASN A 624 -27.83 -18.74 -3.63
CA ASN A 624 -28.26 -19.77 -2.68
C ASN A 624 -27.10 -20.66 -2.20
N GLU A 625 -26.97 -20.94 -0.89
CA GLU A 625 -26.51 -22.26 -0.41
C GLU A 625 -27.18 -22.68 0.92
N THR A 626 -27.63 -23.93 0.94
CA THR A 626 -28.27 -24.69 2.02
C THR A 626 -27.27 -25.15 3.09
N SER A 627 -27.56 -24.96 4.39
CA SER A 627 -27.15 -25.88 5.49
C SER A 627 -27.82 -25.50 6.81
N GLY A 628 -28.42 -26.49 7.48
CA GLY A 628 -29.15 -26.33 8.73
C GLY A 628 -28.28 -26.18 9.99
N GLY A 629 -28.80 -25.43 10.96
CA GLY A 629 -28.32 -25.36 12.35
C GLY A 629 -29.38 -24.68 13.22
N GLY A 630 -30.05 -25.45 14.07
CA GLY A 630 -31.13 -24.96 14.94
C GLY A 630 -30.62 -24.19 16.16
N TYR A 631 -31.30 -23.09 16.49
CA TYR A 631 -31.24 -22.43 17.81
C TYR A 631 -32.67 -22.18 18.31
N TYR A 632 -32.89 -22.52 19.58
CA TYR A 632 -34.16 -22.67 20.29
C TYR A 632 -35.08 -21.44 20.24
N ARG A 633 -36.33 -21.61 19.77
CA ARG A 633 -37.44 -20.66 19.99
C ARG A 633 -38.00 -20.89 21.40
N SER A 634 -38.04 -19.91 22.29
CA SER A 634 -38.98 -20.02 23.43
C SER A 634 -40.37 -19.68 22.90
N GLU A 635 -41.29 -20.63 22.87
CA GLU A 635 -42.65 -20.36 22.36
C GLU A 635 -43.47 -19.47 23.32
N SER A 636 -43.04 -19.37 24.58
CA SER A 636 -43.72 -18.59 25.63
C SER A 636 -43.03 -17.24 25.86
N ILE A 637 -43.78 -16.13 25.77
CA ILE A 637 -43.35 -14.80 26.26
C ILE A 637 -43.79 -14.67 27.72
N THR A 638 -42.85 -14.34 28.61
CA THR A 638 -43.14 -14.04 30.03
C THR A 638 -42.87 -12.57 30.39
N SER A 639 -42.35 -11.80 29.45
CA SER A 639 -42.15 -10.36 29.56
C SER A 639 -43.48 -9.58 29.59
N THR A 640 -43.50 -8.49 30.36
CA THR A 640 -44.65 -7.57 30.48
C THR A 640 -44.28 -6.19 29.95
N ALA A 641 -45.25 -5.48 29.37
CA ALA A 641 -45.08 -4.16 28.74
C ALA A 641 -45.64 -3.03 29.59
N THR A 642 -44.94 -1.91 29.65
CA THR A 642 -45.43 -0.63 30.17
C THR A 642 -45.20 0.45 29.12
N VAL A 643 -46.25 1.14 28.70
CA VAL A 643 -46.19 2.17 27.65
C VAL A 643 -47.14 3.31 27.95
N SER A 644 -46.66 4.55 27.78
CA SER A 644 -47.47 5.77 27.90
C SER A 644 -48.29 6.02 26.64
N ALA A 645 -49.42 6.71 26.78
CA ALA A 645 -50.21 7.12 25.62
C ALA A 645 -49.38 8.00 24.67
N ASN A 646 -49.59 7.80 23.37
CA ASN A 646 -48.86 8.37 22.24
C ASN A 646 -47.35 8.07 22.19
N SER A 647 -46.88 7.06 22.94
CA SER A 647 -45.48 6.62 22.92
C SER A 647 -45.24 5.49 21.91
N GLN A 648 -44.08 5.51 21.27
CA GLN A 648 -43.53 4.40 20.48
C GLN A 648 -42.48 3.58 21.25
N ALA A 649 -42.17 3.98 22.49
CA ALA A 649 -41.26 3.29 23.38
C ALA A 649 -42.05 2.50 24.43
N VAL A 650 -41.82 1.20 24.48
CA VAL A 650 -42.49 0.24 25.37
C VAL A 650 -41.45 -0.33 26.33
N ALA A 651 -41.53 0.00 27.62
CA ALA A 651 -40.67 -0.60 28.63
C ALA A 651 -41.08 -2.06 28.87
N VAL A 652 -40.11 -2.97 28.92
CA VAL A 652 -40.33 -4.41 29.10
C VAL A 652 -39.51 -4.98 30.24
N THR A 653 -40.01 -6.05 30.89
CA THR A 653 -39.29 -6.65 32.02
C THR A 653 -38.13 -7.56 31.59
N LYS A 654 -38.26 -8.19 30.41
CA LYS A 654 -37.26 -9.10 29.81
C LYS A 654 -37.08 -8.78 28.31
N PRO A 655 -36.13 -7.90 27.92
CA PRO A 655 -35.96 -7.50 26.52
C PRO A 655 -35.36 -8.60 25.63
N TYR A 656 -34.67 -9.58 26.22
CA TYR A 656 -34.02 -10.70 25.51
C TYR A 656 -34.99 -11.78 25.01
N GLU A 657 -36.29 -11.70 25.33
CA GLU A 657 -37.30 -12.63 24.81
C GLU A 657 -37.82 -12.24 23.40
N PHE A 658 -37.35 -11.11 22.85
CA PHE A 658 -37.83 -10.52 21.60
C PHE A 658 -36.76 -10.39 20.53
N TRP A 659 -37.18 -10.37 19.27
CA TRP A 659 -36.33 -10.07 18.12
C TRP A 659 -36.80 -8.80 17.40
N THR A 660 -35.86 -8.04 16.83
CA THR A 660 -36.20 -6.94 15.92
C THR A 660 -36.96 -7.47 14.70
N TYR A 661 -37.95 -6.71 14.25
CA TYR A 661 -38.90 -7.03 13.19
C TYR A 661 -39.92 -8.13 13.51
N GLU A 662 -39.95 -8.61 14.74
CA GLU A 662 -41.03 -9.47 15.25
C GLU A 662 -42.33 -8.68 15.39
N PHE A 663 -43.45 -9.31 15.05
CA PHE A 663 -44.78 -8.75 15.32
C PHE A 663 -45.27 -9.20 16.69
N ILE A 664 -45.64 -8.24 17.52
CA ILE A 664 -46.17 -8.47 18.85
C ILE A 664 -47.54 -7.80 19.02
N THR A 665 -48.34 -8.35 19.90
CA THR A 665 -49.57 -7.72 20.39
C THR A 665 -49.37 -7.33 21.85
N ILE A 666 -49.62 -6.06 22.16
CA ILE A 666 -49.61 -5.51 23.51
C ILE A 666 -51.06 -5.34 23.95
N ALA A 667 -51.47 -6.08 24.98
CA ALA A 667 -52.84 -6.02 25.48
C ALA A 667 -53.19 -4.60 25.98
N GLY A 668 -54.32 -4.06 25.53
CA GLY A 668 -54.88 -2.78 26.02
C GLY A 668 -54.25 -1.50 25.49
N ALA A 669 -53.16 -1.55 24.72
CA ALA A 669 -52.41 -0.36 24.29
C ALA A 669 -52.99 0.36 23.03
N GLY A 670 -54.00 -0.23 22.40
CA GLY A 670 -54.70 0.29 21.22
C GLY A 670 -55.86 1.22 21.57
N SER A 671 -56.60 1.65 20.54
CA SER A 671 -57.69 2.63 20.70
C SER A 671 -58.84 2.03 21.52
N SER A 672 -59.38 2.83 22.43
CA SER A 672 -60.44 2.41 23.38
C SER A 672 -60.06 1.15 24.19
N GLY A 673 -58.78 0.98 24.54
CA GLY A 673 -58.29 -0.15 25.33
C GLY A 673 -58.23 -1.48 24.57
N LYS A 674 -58.24 -1.48 23.23
CA LYS A 674 -58.05 -2.69 22.42
C LYS A 674 -56.58 -3.13 22.39
N PRO A 675 -56.25 -4.38 22.01
CA PRO A 675 -54.87 -4.79 21.80
C PRO A 675 -54.20 -3.99 20.67
N LEU A 676 -52.93 -3.63 20.86
CA LEU A 676 -52.10 -2.98 19.85
C LEU A 676 -51.19 -4.02 19.19
N THR A 677 -51.40 -4.28 17.90
CA THR A 677 -50.50 -5.14 17.11
C THR A 677 -49.53 -4.29 16.32
N VAL A 678 -48.23 -4.46 16.59
CA VAL A 678 -47.15 -3.63 16.04
C VAL A 678 -45.92 -4.47 15.77
N ARG A 679 -45.07 -3.99 14.88
CA ARG A 679 -43.75 -4.57 14.65
C ARG A 679 -42.74 -3.92 15.58
N ILE A 680 -41.81 -4.70 16.12
CA ILE A 680 -40.65 -4.18 16.86
C ILE A 680 -39.65 -3.62 15.84
N GLU A 681 -39.35 -2.33 15.92
CA GLU A 681 -38.37 -1.65 15.06
C GLU A 681 -36.98 -1.56 15.71
N GLY A 682 -36.90 -1.70 17.04
CA GLY A 682 -35.65 -1.65 17.77
C GLY A 682 -35.79 -2.18 19.20
N ILE A 683 -34.68 -2.64 19.77
CA ILE A 683 -34.62 -3.15 21.15
C ILE A 683 -33.43 -2.49 21.85
N ASP A 684 -33.71 -1.83 22.97
CA ASP A 684 -32.69 -1.36 23.92
C ASP A 684 -32.65 -2.33 25.10
N GLY A 685 -31.63 -3.20 25.12
CA GLY A 685 -31.45 -4.21 26.16
C GLY A 685 -31.09 -3.63 27.52
N ASP A 686 -30.41 -2.49 27.55
CA ASP A 686 -29.89 -1.87 28.78
C ASP A 686 -30.98 -1.02 29.45
N ALA A 687 -31.73 -0.24 28.65
CA ALA A 687 -32.90 0.49 29.14
C ALA A 687 -34.15 -0.40 29.28
N LYS A 688 -34.11 -1.63 28.76
CA LYS A 688 -35.21 -2.58 28.67
C LYS A 688 -36.43 -1.99 27.94
N VAL A 689 -36.21 -1.46 26.75
CA VAL A 689 -37.24 -0.80 25.93
C VAL A 689 -37.36 -1.44 24.55
N LEU A 690 -38.58 -1.61 24.05
CA LEU A 690 -38.89 -1.94 22.66
C LEU A 690 -39.38 -0.68 21.94
N TYR A 691 -38.85 -0.42 20.75
CA TYR A 691 -39.36 0.61 19.84
C TYR A 691 -40.30 -0.04 18.83
N ILE A 692 -41.49 0.54 18.62
CA ILE A 692 -42.56 -0.08 17.81
C ILE A 692 -42.96 0.77 16.60
N SER A 693 -43.44 0.10 15.55
CA SER A 693 -43.81 0.66 14.23
C SER A 693 -45.04 1.60 14.24
N GLY A 694 -45.63 1.83 15.40
CA GLY A 694 -46.81 2.67 15.64
C GLY A 694 -46.71 3.32 17.02
N HIS A 695 -47.79 3.90 17.53
CA HIS A 695 -47.85 4.46 18.88
C HIS A 695 -48.98 3.82 19.69
N ALA A 696 -48.77 3.64 20.99
CA ALA A 696 -49.86 3.28 21.89
C ALA A 696 -50.85 4.43 21.97
N SER A 697 -52.14 4.19 21.78
CA SER A 697 -53.18 5.23 21.93
C SER A 697 -53.76 5.26 23.35
N THR A 698 -53.53 4.21 24.13
CA THR A 698 -53.92 4.11 25.54
C THR A 698 -52.69 3.74 26.37
N ALA A 699 -52.50 4.40 27.52
CA ALA A 699 -51.42 4.05 28.44
C ALA A 699 -51.73 2.72 29.14
N VAL A 700 -50.75 1.83 29.22
CA VAL A 700 -50.87 0.53 29.91
C VAL A 700 -49.63 0.25 30.76
N SER A 701 -49.81 -0.43 31.89
CA SER A 701 -48.73 -0.82 32.80
C SER A 701 -48.85 -2.31 33.10
N GLY A 702 -47.75 -3.04 32.93
CA GLY A 702 -47.71 -4.49 33.15
C GLY A 702 -48.55 -5.31 32.15
N ALA A 703 -48.79 -4.80 30.96
CA ALA A 703 -49.57 -5.48 29.92
C ALA A 703 -48.92 -6.78 29.46
N VAL A 704 -49.75 -7.79 29.15
CA VAL A 704 -49.29 -9.05 28.56
C VAL A 704 -48.91 -8.81 27.10
N ILE A 705 -47.78 -9.40 26.69
CA ILE A 705 -47.26 -9.36 25.33
C ILE A 705 -47.39 -10.76 24.72
N SER A 706 -47.93 -10.86 23.50
CA SER A 706 -48.02 -12.12 22.77
C SER A 706 -47.44 -11.99 21.36
N ARG A 707 -46.84 -13.06 20.84
CA ARG A 707 -46.36 -13.11 19.46
C ARG A 707 -47.54 -13.13 18.51
N VAL A 708 -47.45 -12.38 17.43
CA VAL A 708 -48.37 -12.51 16.31
C VAL A 708 -47.85 -13.64 15.44
N THR A 709 -48.48 -14.81 15.50
CA THR A 709 -48.25 -15.85 14.50
C THR A 709 -48.76 -15.32 13.17
N PRO A 710 -47.91 -15.13 12.14
CA PRO A 710 -48.42 -14.72 10.84
C PRO A 710 -49.36 -15.83 10.36
N ALA A 711 -50.61 -15.48 10.04
CA ALA A 711 -51.44 -16.37 9.23
C ALA A 711 -50.80 -16.43 7.85
N TYR A 712 -49.96 -17.44 7.60
CA TYR A 712 -49.31 -17.62 6.30
C TYR A 712 -50.38 -17.94 5.24
N LYS A 713 -50.84 -16.93 4.50
CA LYS A 713 -51.69 -17.12 3.32
C LYS A 713 -50.83 -17.56 2.14
N LYS A 714 -50.58 -18.86 1.99
CA LYS A 714 -49.92 -19.39 0.79
C LYS A 714 -50.95 -19.48 -0.34
N MET A 715 -50.70 -18.84 -1.47
CA MET A 715 -51.58 -18.81 -2.67
C MET A 715 -52.88 -17.99 -2.55
N GLY A 716 -52.90 -16.94 -1.70
CA GLY A 716 -54.05 -16.03 -1.60
C GLY A 716 -55.24 -16.57 -0.78
N ARG A 717 -55.07 -17.71 -0.11
CA ARG A 717 -56.07 -18.36 0.76
C ARG A 717 -55.46 -18.68 2.12
N GLN A 718 -56.27 -18.69 3.18
CA GLN A 718 -55.84 -19.02 4.53
C GLN A 718 -55.72 -20.55 4.68
N GLY A 719 -54.55 -21.03 5.13
CA GLY A 719 -54.27 -22.43 5.42
C GLY A 719 -54.03 -22.62 6.91
N ASP A 720 -54.75 -23.56 7.53
CA ASP A 720 -54.61 -23.89 8.96
C ASP A 720 -54.51 -25.41 9.17
N PHE A 721 -54.24 -25.84 10.40
CA PHE A 721 -54.10 -27.25 10.79
C PHE A 721 -55.02 -27.56 11.98
N GLY A 722 -55.78 -28.67 11.91
CA GLY A 722 -56.72 -29.04 12.96
C GLY A 722 -57.12 -30.50 12.92
N ILE A 723 -57.87 -30.98 13.93
CA ILE A 723 -58.42 -32.34 13.97
C ILE A 723 -59.90 -32.39 13.53
N ALA A 724 -60.50 -31.22 13.25
CA ALA A 724 -61.87 -31.04 12.79
C ALA A 724 -62.01 -29.72 12.01
N THR A 725 -63.15 -29.51 11.35
CA THR A 725 -63.49 -28.23 10.73
C THR A 725 -63.59 -27.10 11.78
N PRO A 726 -63.14 -25.88 11.47
CA PRO A 726 -63.26 -24.74 12.38
C PRO A 726 -64.69 -24.47 12.84
N SER A 727 -64.89 -24.29 14.16
CA SER A 727 -66.14 -23.86 14.78
C SER A 727 -66.21 -22.34 15.01
N SER A 728 -65.11 -21.62 14.78
CA SER A 728 -64.98 -20.17 14.94
C SER A 728 -64.00 -19.58 13.92
N GLY A 729 -63.97 -18.24 13.82
CA GLY A 729 -63.13 -17.50 12.87
C GLY A 729 -63.84 -17.17 11.57
N THR A 730 -63.38 -16.13 10.87
CA THR A 730 -63.93 -15.71 9.56
C THR A 730 -63.11 -16.33 8.44
N TRP A 731 -63.77 -17.11 7.59
CA TRP A 731 -63.13 -17.89 6.54
C TRP A 731 -63.71 -17.53 5.17
N ALA A 732 -62.86 -17.42 4.16
CA ALA A 732 -63.27 -17.20 2.78
C ALA A 732 -63.49 -18.53 2.05
N THR A 733 -64.30 -18.51 0.99
CA THR A 733 -64.44 -19.68 0.12
C THR A 733 -63.07 -20.06 -0.46
N GLY A 734 -62.68 -21.32 -0.25
CA GLY A 734 -61.43 -21.89 -0.71
C GLY A 734 -60.33 -22.01 0.34
N ASP A 735 -60.52 -21.45 1.54
CA ASP A 735 -59.59 -21.65 2.67
C ASP A 735 -59.54 -23.13 3.10
N ILE A 736 -58.39 -23.59 3.59
CA ILE A 736 -58.11 -25.01 3.81
C ILE A 736 -57.66 -25.24 5.27
N VAL A 737 -58.23 -26.27 5.90
CA VAL A 737 -57.70 -26.83 7.16
C VAL A 737 -57.21 -28.25 6.92
N TRP A 738 -55.92 -28.49 7.12
CA TRP A 738 -55.30 -29.81 6.99
C TRP A 738 -55.54 -30.64 8.25
N ASN A 739 -56.02 -31.88 8.07
CA ASN A 739 -56.27 -32.79 9.19
C ASN A 739 -54.93 -33.27 9.76
N THR A 740 -54.68 -32.98 11.04
CA THR A 740 -53.45 -33.39 11.76
C THR A 740 -53.54 -34.79 12.36
N SER A 741 -54.73 -35.41 12.36
CA SER A 741 -54.94 -36.80 12.76
C SER A 741 -55.77 -37.54 11.70
N PRO A 742 -55.23 -37.75 10.49
CA PRO A 742 -55.92 -38.49 9.44
C PRO A 742 -56.04 -39.97 9.78
N THR A 743 -57.23 -40.53 9.64
CA THR A 743 -57.50 -41.98 9.80
C THR A 743 -57.89 -42.61 8.47
N ALA A 744 -57.69 -43.93 8.35
CA ALA A 744 -58.24 -44.72 7.23
C ALA A 744 -59.78 -44.55 7.16
N GLY A 745 -60.30 -44.26 5.97
CA GLY A 745 -61.70 -43.89 5.75
C GLY A 745 -62.05 -42.43 6.07
N GLY A 746 -61.10 -41.66 6.63
CA GLY A 746 -61.23 -40.23 6.92
C GLY A 746 -60.77 -39.34 5.77
N TYR A 747 -60.60 -38.04 6.03
CA TYR A 747 -60.18 -37.05 5.03
C TYR A 747 -58.82 -36.43 5.40
N ALA A 748 -58.02 -36.10 4.39
CA ALA A 748 -56.74 -35.40 4.52
C ALA A 748 -56.92 -33.96 5.03
N GLY A 749 -58.12 -33.37 4.87
CA GLY A 749 -58.46 -32.07 5.42
C GLY A 749 -59.86 -31.61 5.02
N TRP A 750 -60.16 -30.34 5.29
CA TRP A 750 -61.41 -29.68 4.92
C TRP A 750 -61.16 -28.39 4.15
N ILE A 751 -62.01 -28.09 3.18
CA ILE A 751 -62.01 -26.85 2.42
C ILE A 751 -63.33 -26.10 2.62
N CYS A 752 -63.24 -24.79 2.83
CA CYS A 752 -64.40 -23.93 2.99
C CYS A 752 -65.08 -23.73 1.63
N THR A 753 -66.29 -24.25 1.44
CA THR A 753 -67.04 -24.14 0.18
C THR A 753 -67.95 -22.91 0.15
N SER A 754 -68.21 -22.27 1.30
CA SER A 754 -68.93 -21.01 1.41
C SER A 754 -68.38 -20.22 2.60
N GLY A 755 -67.84 -19.03 2.36
CA GLY A 755 -67.27 -18.19 3.43
C GLY A 755 -68.28 -17.82 4.52
N GLY A 756 -67.79 -17.57 5.75
CA GLY A 756 -68.64 -17.31 6.91
C GLY A 756 -67.89 -17.31 8.26
N THR A 757 -68.65 -17.25 9.37
CA THR A 757 -68.12 -17.21 10.75
C THR A 757 -68.81 -18.25 11.66
N PRO A 758 -68.47 -19.55 11.59
CA PRO A 758 -67.53 -20.17 10.65
C PRO A 758 -68.13 -20.39 9.25
N GLY A 759 -67.27 -20.56 8.24
CA GLY A 759 -67.69 -20.94 6.88
C GLY A 759 -68.27 -22.36 6.82
N THR A 760 -68.80 -22.75 5.66
CA THR A 760 -69.28 -24.11 5.40
C THR A 760 -68.14 -24.97 4.87
N TRP A 761 -67.87 -26.10 5.50
CA TRP A 761 -66.70 -26.94 5.20
C TRP A 761 -67.06 -28.29 4.56
N LYS A 762 -66.22 -28.75 3.64
CA LYS A 762 -66.29 -30.09 3.04
C LYS A 762 -64.95 -30.79 3.14
N GLY A 763 -64.96 -32.09 3.47
CA GLY A 763 -63.75 -32.92 3.49
C GLY A 763 -63.18 -33.09 2.08
N PHE A 764 -61.84 -33.10 1.97
CA PHE A 764 -61.14 -33.44 0.73
C PHE A 764 -60.01 -34.45 1.01
N GLY A 765 -59.59 -35.16 -0.04
CA GLY A 765 -58.56 -36.20 0.08
C GLY A 765 -59.04 -37.36 0.95
N LEU A 766 -60.14 -38.03 0.57
CA LEU A 766 -60.61 -39.24 1.25
C LEU A 766 -59.47 -40.27 1.27
N ILE A 767 -59.14 -40.75 2.46
CA ILE A 767 -58.06 -41.69 2.70
C ILE A 767 -58.67 -43.08 2.60
N GLN A 768 -58.25 -43.84 1.59
CA GLN A 768 -58.77 -45.19 1.38
C GLN A 768 -58.52 -46.04 2.63
N THR A 769 -59.52 -46.84 3.01
CA THR A 769 -59.30 -47.91 3.98
C THR A 769 -58.43 -48.98 3.32
N PRO A 770 -57.52 -49.62 4.07
CA PRO A 770 -56.78 -50.78 3.59
C PRO A 770 -57.69 -51.84 2.98
#